data_AF-A0A1Y3EZR2-F1
#
_entry.id   AF-A0A1Y3EZR2-F1
#
_cell.length_a   1.000
_cell.length_b   1.000
_cell.length_c   1.000
_cell.angle_alpha   90.00
_cell.angle_beta   90.00
_cell.angle_gamma   90.00
#
_symmetry.space_group_name_H-M   'P 1'
#
loop_
_entity.id
_entity.type
_entity.pdbx_description
1 polymer ?
#
loop_
_entity_poly.entity_id
_entity_poly.type
_entity_poly.pdbx_seq_one_letter_code
_entity_poly.pdbx_strand_id
1 'polypeptide(L)'
;MNNVCNIGGDIFVHAKCDTKSNLFDFAWRVVELLRPYVKAFSDVYGFSYHGNRDLSGFVDGTENPKDEEIEEVAVDKNTGGSYCLTQRWIHNLTFIASASTKRMENIIGRTRNFNLELKNKSAFSHLARMTSGAEYKSKKPFQIYRQSLPYGTISDEAGLFFIAFANSTINFDYMLDRLVGNKGDGLFDHLMLFSRCVSSNYWYFPMIKKLRDIYRHRWIYAMMDIILILSLLYFFVCSLDLLSKSFTLIGARIIKDIFCNNTILQSALAKVMVGLLGTAVLQSSGVSTSIVVSMVASGAIDVKSAIPIIMGVNVGTSVTSTLISLVRTNNSNAFGKTFAAATVHDMFNLVTVLILLPVEMLSSNLLHYDYLFFSLFIIFIIKLNTTALEESIASPNSSIANNAELVKRNCPLEEDLNLVSISESFDLSKKEIVYRPCNHLFAYVQWTDTGIGTVLLVMSLMSVIGCLFGLVGLLNAIFRGSLAPSIRRVVSVKCPGCLSFLTGYLVILFGAVITALLQSSSAFISAMLPLVSIGILDLEKMYELTLGSNVGTTITAIFAAFSQTGKKSSAAVQIALCHLFFNLSGIFLFYIVPFMRNLPIGMARKLGKTAVKYPWFPFWYLAFTFSIFPGGILLLGMTGEVFQTILGVVILLSFLLILLINVMQTACPDYMPPVLRNWNFLPLWMHSLEPMDRLIRSRFGSSAAQRCIDKTPSNDTRIVISTVGSGKDDSSPSITDNTVSDSSTASVSLTF
;
A
#
# COMPACT_ATOMS: atom_id res chain seq x y z
N MET A 1 26.91 -19.98 29.48
CA MET A 1 26.39 -18.60 29.64
C MET A 1 26.94 -17.75 28.50
N ASN A 2 26.54 -18.01 27.24
CA ASN A 2 27.33 -17.60 26.06
C ASN A 2 26.70 -16.56 25.13
N ASN A 3 25.58 -15.93 25.46
CA ASN A 3 24.89 -15.07 24.50
C ASN A 3 24.76 -13.63 25.02
N VAL A 4 25.64 -12.74 24.54
CA VAL A 4 25.29 -11.32 24.42
C VAL A 4 24.30 -11.24 23.25
N CYS A 5 23.01 -11.12 23.55
CA CYS A 5 21.97 -11.15 22.54
C CYS A 5 21.96 -9.86 21.70
N ASN A 6 22.22 -10.00 20.39
CA ASN A 6 21.93 -8.95 19.42
C ASN A 6 20.43 -9.00 19.08
N ILE A 7 19.70 -7.94 19.44
CA ILE A 7 18.25 -7.84 19.18
C ILE A 7 17.96 -7.08 17.87
N GLY A 8 18.98 -6.46 17.25
CA GLY A 8 18.84 -5.64 16.05
C GLY A 8 18.24 -4.25 16.31
N GLY A 9 18.18 -3.43 15.27
CA GLY A 9 17.60 -2.08 15.29
C GLY A 9 18.27 -1.15 14.27
N ASP A 10 17.47 -0.32 13.58
CA ASP A 10 17.94 0.50 12.45
C ASP A 10 18.23 1.96 12.83
N ILE A 11 17.47 2.49 13.80
CA ILE A 11 17.57 3.89 14.25
C ILE A 11 17.67 3.88 15.77
N PHE A 12 18.68 4.57 16.29
CA PHE A 12 18.85 4.80 17.72
C PHE A 12 18.90 6.30 18.01
N VAL A 13 18.09 6.73 18.98
CA VAL A 13 18.00 8.12 19.41
C VAL A 13 18.45 8.17 20.85
N HIS A 14 19.57 8.85 21.08
CA HIS A 14 20.09 9.12 22.41
C HIS A 14 19.86 10.59 22.74
N ALA A 15 19.15 10.84 23.84
CA ALA A 15 18.84 12.18 24.32
C ALA A 15 19.10 12.28 25.82
N LYS A 16 19.57 13.45 26.26
CA LYS A 16 19.85 13.76 27.66
C LYS A 16 19.24 15.11 28.01
N CYS A 17 18.61 15.18 29.18
CA CYS A 17 18.07 16.40 29.76
C CYS A 17 18.06 16.23 31.28
N ASP A 18 18.03 17.34 32.00
CA ASP A 18 17.94 17.33 33.47
C ASP A 18 16.56 16.91 33.96
N THR A 19 15.52 17.02 33.11
CA THR A 19 14.15 16.69 33.44
C THR A 19 13.61 15.56 32.58
N LYS A 20 12.99 14.57 33.23
CA LYS A 20 12.40 13.41 32.55
C LYS A 20 11.20 13.80 31.66
N SER A 21 10.43 14.81 32.06
CA SER A 21 9.30 15.32 31.26
C SER A 21 9.74 15.81 29.89
N ASN A 22 10.81 16.61 29.82
CA ASN A 22 11.31 17.15 28.57
C ASN A 22 11.85 16.05 27.66
N LEU A 23 12.50 15.02 28.23
CA LEU A 23 12.91 13.83 27.47
C LEU A 23 11.73 13.07 26.89
N PHE A 24 10.67 12.92 27.68
CA PHE A 24 9.44 12.26 27.23
C PHE A 24 8.80 13.02 26.08
N ASP A 25 8.64 14.34 26.19
CA ASP A 25 8.04 15.17 25.13
C ASP A 25 8.88 15.15 23.84
N PHE A 26 10.20 15.21 23.97
CA PHE A 26 11.13 15.07 22.84
C PHE A 26 10.98 13.69 22.17
N ALA A 27 11.04 12.61 22.96
CA ALA A 27 10.91 11.25 22.46
C ALA A 27 9.55 11.04 21.77
N TRP A 28 8.47 11.56 22.37
CA TRP A 28 7.14 11.51 21.79
C TRP A 28 7.09 12.17 20.40
N ARG A 29 7.66 13.38 20.26
CA ARG A 29 7.73 14.09 18.97
C ARG A 29 8.52 13.32 17.91
N VAL A 30 9.66 12.74 18.30
CA VAL A 30 10.46 11.91 17.40
C VAL A 30 9.67 10.68 16.95
N VAL A 31 9.00 10.00 17.87
CA VAL A 31 8.17 8.83 17.56
C VAL A 31 7.00 9.23 16.67
N GLU A 32 6.30 10.34 16.92
CA GLU A 32 5.20 10.79 16.05
C GLU A 32 5.65 11.00 14.60
N LEU A 33 6.85 11.55 14.39
CA LEU A 33 7.42 11.76 13.06
C LEU A 33 7.79 10.43 12.37
N LEU A 34 8.33 9.47 13.13
CA LEU A 34 8.85 8.21 12.60
C LEU A 34 7.81 7.08 12.57
N ARG A 35 6.71 7.19 13.31
CA ARG A 35 5.68 6.14 13.49
C ARG A 35 5.16 5.52 12.18
N PRO A 36 4.98 6.24 11.07
CA PRO A 36 4.55 5.63 9.81
C PRO A 36 5.58 4.68 9.19
N TYR A 37 6.85 4.82 9.57
CA TYR A 37 8.00 4.16 8.95
C TYR A 37 8.66 3.11 9.84
N VAL A 38 8.33 3.08 11.13
CA VAL A 38 8.95 2.19 12.13
C VAL A 38 8.00 1.06 12.49
N LYS A 39 8.47 -0.20 12.37
CA LYS A 39 7.69 -1.41 12.68
C LYS A 39 7.37 -1.54 14.18
N ALA A 40 8.35 -1.24 15.01
CA ALA A 40 8.28 -1.27 16.47
C ALA A 40 9.36 -0.34 17.03
N PHE A 41 9.10 0.26 18.19
CA PHE A 41 10.10 1.04 18.93
C PHE A 41 10.09 0.60 20.40
N SER A 42 11.18 0.89 21.10
CA SER A 42 11.34 0.69 22.53
C SER A 42 12.02 1.91 23.11
N ASP A 43 11.57 2.38 24.26
CA ASP A 43 12.16 3.50 24.99
C ASP A 43 12.65 3.06 26.37
N VAL A 44 13.80 3.61 26.78
CA VAL A 44 14.41 3.33 28.08
C VAL A 44 14.80 4.66 28.70
N TYR A 45 14.26 4.95 29.89
CA TYR A 45 14.58 6.15 30.64
C TYR A 45 15.58 5.83 31.73
N GLY A 46 16.80 6.32 31.55
CA GLY A 46 17.82 6.30 32.60
C GLY A 46 17.60 7.39 33.64
N PHE A 47 18.17 7.21 34.83
CA PHE A 47 18.21 8.21 35.89
C PHE A 47 19.57 8.23 36.58
N SER A 48 19.99 9.39 37.08
CA SER A 48 21.18 9.46 37.94
C SER A 48 20.84 8.92 39.33
N TYR A 49 21.70 8.07 39.89
CA TYR A 49 21.49 7.41 41.18
C TYR A 49 22.62 7.77 42.14
N HIS A 50 22.28 8.35 43.30
CA HIS A 50 23.18 8.71 44.40
C HIS A 50 24.58 9.23 44.00
N GLY A 51 24.63 10.26 43.15
CA GLY A 51 25.90 10.88 42.73
C GLY A 51 26.66 10.05 41.70
N ASN A 52 25.99 9.67 40.60
CA ASN A 52 26.54 8.88 39.48
C ASN A 52 27.00 7.48 39.87
N ARG A 53 26.27 6.82 40.77
CA ARG A 53 26.46 5.42 41.10
C ARG A 53 25.58 4.53 40.22
N ASP A 54 26.06 3.32 39.94
CA ASP A 54 25.23 2.23 39.44
C ASP A 54 24.35 1.66 40.58
N LEU A 55 23.32 0.87 40.26
CA LEU A 55 22.48 0.21 41.27
C LEU A 55 23.26 -0.81 42.13
N SER A 56 24.44 -1.28 41.69
CA SER A 56 25.39 -2.01 42.56
C SER A 56 25.94 -1.16 43.72
N GLY A 57 25.81 0.16 43.64
CA GLY A 57 26.30 1.14 44.61
C GLY A 57 27.75 1.56 44.38
N PHE A 58 28.39 1.17 43.28
CA PHE A 58 29.71 1.68 42.88
C PHE A 58 29.55 2.92 41.99
N VAL A 59 30.51 3.84 42.06
CA VAL A 59 30.54 5.00 41.16
C VAL A 59 30.84 4.50 39.75
N ASP A 60 30.01 4.92 38.78
CA ASP A 60 30.23 4.63 37.37
C ASP A 60 30.75 5.89 36.64
N GLY A 61 31.61 5.70 35.64
CA GLY A 61 32.20 6.80 34.87
C GLY A 61 33.51 7.39 35.41
N THR A 62 34.09 6.84 36.49
CA THR A 62 35.31 7.41 37.13
C THR A 62 36.52 7.52 36.20
N GLU A 63 36.71 6.53 35.34
CA GLU A 63 37.85 6.41 34.44
C GLU A 63 37.50 6.81 33.00
N ASN A 64 36.39 7.53 32.80
CA ASN A 64 36.07 8.12 31.50
C ASN A 64 37.15 9.14 31.10
N PRO A 65 37.40 9.33 29.79
CA PRO A 65 38.30 10.36 29.31
C PRO A 65 37.87 11.75 29.80
N LYS A 66 38.85 12.63 30.02
CA LYS A 66 38.60 14.03 30.37
C LYS A 66 38.03 14.78 29.17
N ASP A 67 37.37 15.90 29.40
CA ASP A 67 36.67 16.66 28.35
C ASP A 67 37.53 16.96 27.13
N GLU A 68 38.82 17.29 27.32
CA GLU A 68 39.79 17.57 26.25
C GLU A 68 40.15 16.32 25.41
N GLU A 69 40.01 15.12 25.96
CA GLU A 69 40.38 13.84 25.34
C GLU A 69 39.19 13.14 24.68
N ILE A 70 37.95 13.57 24.97
CA ILE A 70 36.72 12.93 24.48
C ILE A 70 36.71 12.87 22.96
N GLU A 71 37.07 13.95 22.28
CA GLU A 71 37.05 14.01 20.81
C GLU A 71 38.00 12.98 20.20
N GLU A 72 39.23 12.87 20.71
CA GLU A 72 40.21 11.92 20.22
C GLU A 72 39.78 10.45 20.44
N VAL A 73 39.15 10.17 21.59
CA VAL A 73 38.70 8.83 21.96
C VAL A 73 37.43 8.43 21.22
N ALA A 74 36.48 9.34 21.05
CA ALA A 74 35.13 9.03 20.58
C ALA A 74 34.91 9.29 19.08
N VAL A 75 35.67 10.18 18.44
CA VAL A 75 35.42 10.60 17.05
C VAL A 75 36.38 9.94 16.07
N ASP A 76 35.83 9.31 15.05
CA ASP A 76 36.59 8.79 13.91
C ASP A 76 37.11 9.94 13.04
N LYS A 77 38.43 10.10 12.97
CA LYS A 77 39.10 11.17 12.22
C LYS A 77 38.81 11.15 10.72
N ASN A 78 38.48 9.99 10.15
CA ASN A 78 38.19 9.87 8.71
C ASN A 78 36.79 10.36 8.36
N THR A 79 35.82 10.09 9.23
CA THR A 79 34.40 10.31 8.93
C THR A 79 33.77 11.46 9.71
N GLY A 80 34.41 11.90 10.80
CA GLY A 80 33.88 12.90 11.74
C GLY A 80 32.67 12.40 12.54
N GLY A 81 32.36 11.10 12.47
CA GLY A 81 31.31 10.45 13.25
C GLY A 81 31.85 9.64 14.41
N SER A 82 30.98 8.90 15.11
CA SER A 82 31.36 8.09 16.26
C SER A 82 30.69 6.71 16.22
N TYR A 83 31.44 5.67 16.54
CA TYR A 83 30.86 4.34 16.77
C TYR A 83 30.32 4.27 18.19
N CYS A 84 29.14 3.71 18.35
CA CYS A 84 28.48 3.58 19.64
C CYS A 84 28.07 2.13 19.91
N LEU A 85 28.29 1.67 21.14
CA LEU A 85 27.80 0.39 21.63
C LEU A 85 26.79 0.65 22.74
N THR A 86 25.59 0.09 22.60
CA THR A 86 24.58 0.10 23.67
C THR A 86 24.32 -1.30 24.17
N GLN A 87 24.19 -1.47 25.48
CA GLN A 87 23.80 -2.72 26.08
C GLN A 87 22.81 -2.52 27.23
N ARG A 88 21.78 -3.35 27.29
CA ARG A 88 20.83 -3.35 28.41
C ARG A 88 21.21 -4.46 29.37
N TRP A 89 21.58 -4.09 30.57
CA TRP A 89 21.98 -5.00 31.64
C TRP A 89 20.91 -5.04 32.73
N ILE A 90 20.65 -6.23 33.26
CA ILE A 90 19.72 -6.44 34.37
C ILE A 90 20.50 -6.99 35.55
N HIS A 91 20.35 -6.36 36.69
CA HIS A 91 21.08 -6.73 37.90
C HIS A 91 20.24 -7.63 38.80
N ASN A 92 20.90 -8.60 39.43
CA ASN A 92 20.36 -9.37 40.53
C ASN A 92 20.54 -8.57 41.83
N LEU A 93 19.54 -7.75 42.15
CA LEU A 93 19.57 -6.87 43.32
C LEU A 93 19.64 -7.66 44.64
N THR A 94 19.07 -8.86 44.69
CA THR A 94 19.15 -9.76 45.86
C THR A 94 20.59 -10.19 46.12
N PHE A 95 21.32 -10.57 45.07
CA PHE A 95 22.74 -10.91 45.18
C PHE A 95 23.55 -9.72 45.68
N ILE A 96 23.32 -8.53 45.09
CA ILE A 96 24.02 -7.29 45.47
C ILE A 96 23.78 -6.98 46.96
N ALA A 97 22.55 -7.15 47.44
CA ALA A 97 22.18 -6.90 48.83
C ALA A 97 22.80 -7.93 49.80
N SER A 98 22.90 -9.21 49.39
CA SER A 98 23.46 -10.27 50.24
C SER A 98 24.99 -10.36 50.23
N ALA A 99 25.64 -9.87 49.19
CA ALA A 99 27.08 -9.98 49.02
C ALA A 99 27.84 -9.03 49.97
N SER A 100 28.93 -9.52 50.57
CA SER A 100 29.79 -8.67 51.41
C SER A 100 30.49 -7.60 50.57
N THR A 101 30.76 -6.44 51.18
CA THR A 101 31.45 -5.32 50.51
C THR A 101 32.77 -5.77 49.87
N LYS A 102 33.59 -6.54 50.61
CA LYS A 102 34.86 -7.07 50.09
C LYS A 102 34.69 -7.96 48.87
N ARG A 103 33.62 -8.77 48.82
CA ARG A 103 33.30 -9.60 47.65
C ARG A 103 32.96 -8.73 46.45
N MET A 104 32.10 -7.72 46.63
CA MET A 104 31.73 -6.79 45.56
C MET A 104 32.93 -5.97 45.07
N GLU A 105 33.77 -5.47 45.98
CA GLU A 105 34.99 -4.73 45.64
C GLU A 105 35.98 -5.60 44.85
N ASN A 106 36.11 -6.89 45.18
CA ASN A 106 36.92 -7.83 44.41
C ASN A 106 36.34 -8.12 43.01
N ILE A 107 35.01 -8.09 42.86
CA ILE A 107 34.35 -8.25 41.55
C ILE A 107 34.56 -6.99 40.69
N ILE A 108 34.44 -5.80 41.26
CA ILE A 108 34.57 -4.53 40.51
C ILE A 108 36.02 -4.12 40.28
N GLY A 109 36.89 -4.32 41.28
CA GLY A 109 38.29 -3.88 41.29
C GLY A 109 38.52 -2.51 41.93
N ARG A 110 37.51 -1.92 42.58
CA ARG A 110 37.56 -0.62 43.28
C ARG A 110 36.86 -0.69 44.63
N THR A 111 37.17 0.23 45.55
CA THR A 111 36.46 0.36 46.82
C THR A 111 35.08 0.97 46.63
N ARG A 112 34.06 0.49 47.35
CA ARG A 112 32.67 0.89 47.13
C ARG A 112 32.40 2.34 47.54
N ASN A 113 32.89 2.74 48.71
CA ASN A 113 32.58 4.04 49.29
C ASN A 113 33.47 5.14 48.70
N PHE A 114 34.79 4.93 48.72
CA PHE A 114 35.79 5.92 48.32
C PHE A 114 36.18 5.86 46.85
N ASN A 115 35.71 4.85 46.12
CA ASN A 115 35.97 4.70 44.69
C ASN A 115 37.47 4.70 44.32
N LEU A 116 38.29 4.07 45.16
CA LEU A 116 39.73 3.93 44.93
C LEU A 116 40.03 2.59 44.26
N GLU A 117 40.93 2.58 43.27
CA GLU A 117 41.39 1.33 42.66
C GLU A 117 42.11 0.43 43.68
N LEU A 118 41.80 -0.87 43.67
CA LEU A 118 42.45 -1.83 44.54
C LEU A 118 43.89 -2.10 44.09
N LYS A 119 44.84 -2.03 45.03
CA LYS A 119 46.25 -2.37 44.79
C LYS A 119 46.45 -3.84 44.38
N ASN A 120 45.67 -4.74 44.99
CA ASN A 120 45.66 -6.16 44.69
C ASN A 120 44.24 -6.57 44.26
N LYS A 121 43.94 -6.42 42.97
CA LYS A 121 42.64 -6.79 42.37
C LYS A 121 42.74 -8.15 41.68
N SER A 122 41.61 -8.85 41.64
CA SER A 122 41.51 -10.14 40.95
C SER A 122 41.64 -9.98 39.43
N ALA A 123 42.25 -10.96 38.75
CA ALA A 123 42.28 -11.03 37.28
C ALA A 123 40.87 -11.14 36.65
N PHE A 124 39.89 -11.61 37.44
CA PHE A 124 38.49 -11.71 37.05
C PHE A 124 37.69 -10.42 37.33
N SER A 125 38.30 -9.42 37.97
CA SER A 125 37.61 -8.17 38.30
C SER A 125 37.31 -7.35 37.06
N HIS A 126 36.19 -6.62 37.07
CA HIS A 126 35.76 -5.80 35.93
C HIS A 126 36.85 -4.86 35.46
N LEU A 127 37.49 -4.13 36.38
CA LEU A 127 38.58 -3.23 36.04
C LEU A 127 39.79 -3.94 35.41
N ALA A 128 40.15 -5.16 35.86
CA ALA A 128 41.24 -5.93 35.27
C ALA A 128 40.89 -6.44 33.86
N ARG A 129 39.61 -6.73 33.58
CA ARG A 129 39.15 -7.13 32.25
C ARG A 129 39.14 -5.97 31.25
N MET A 130 38.84 -4.76 31.72
CA MET A 130 38.80 -3.54 30.89
C MET A 130 40.18 -2.87 30.68
N THR A 131 41.21 -3.32 31.40
CA THR A 131 42.60 -2.82 31.32
C THR A 131 43.57 -3.94 30.92
N SER A 132 44.87 -3.66 30.76
CA SER A 132 45.85 -4.68 30.34
C SER A 132 46.05 -5.81 31.35
N GLY A 133 45.57 -5.70 32.60
CA GLY A 133 45.73 -6.75 33.61
C GLY A 133 45.33 -6.37 35.04
N ALA A 134 45.70 -7.22 36.00
CA ALA A 134 45.36 -7.06 37.41
C ALA A 134 46.28 -6.09 38.19
N GLU A 135 47.40 -5.66 37.60
CA GLU A 135 48.36 -4.78 38.25
C GLU A 135 47.78 -3.39 38.53
N TYR A 136 48.18 -2.77 39.64
CA TYR A 136 47.73 -1.43 40.01
C TYR A 136 48.06 -0.41 38.92
N LYS A 137 47.06 0.36 38.46
CA LYS A 137 47.18 1.32 37.35
C LYS A 137 47.71 0.69 36.05
N SER A 138 47.17 -0.48 35.71
CA SER A 138 47.43 -1.14 34.43
C SER A 138 47.12 -0.23 33.23
N LYS A 139 47.86 -0.41 32.13
CA LYS A 139 47.66 0.38 30.91
C LYS A 139 46.27 0.13 30.33
N LYS A 140 45.68 1.14 29.70
CA LYS A 140 44.42 1.07 28.97
C LYS A 140 44.76 0.97 27.47
N PRO A 141 44.83 -0.24 26.89
CA PRO A 141 45.19 -0.38 25.47
C PRO A 141 44.17 0.28 24.55
N PHE A 142 42.90 0.29 24.96
CA PHE A 142 41.82 0.99 24.27
C PHE A 142 41.04 1.82 25.28
N GLN A 143 40.47 2.92 24.80
CA GLN A 143 39.60 3.79 25.58
C GLN A 143 38.25 3.95 24.88
N ILE A 144 37.23 4.20 25.69
CA ILE A 144 35.86 4.47 25.27
C ILE A 144 35.29 5.59 26.14
N TYR A 145 34.39 6.38 25.59
CA TYR A 145 33.66 7.40 26.33
C TYR A 145 32.27 6.90 26.70
N ARG A 146 32.00 6.68 27.99
CA ARG A 146 30.73 6.08 28.45
C ARG A 146 29.75 7.14 28.94
N GLN A 147 28.47 6.94 28.64
CA GLN A 147 27.37 7.76 29.16
C GLN A 147 26.26 6.89 29.78
N SER A 148 26.63 5.76 30.35
CA SER A 148 25.71 4.79 30.96
C SER A 148 24.88 5.40 32.10
N LEU A 149 23.64 4.94 32.24
CA LEU A 149 22.76 5.32 33.35
C LEU A 149 21.98 4.11 33.88
N PRO A 150 21.73 4.05 35.20
CA PRO A 150 20.74 3.16 35.79
C PRO A 150 19.35 3.32 35.17
N TYR A 151 18.60 2.24 35.07
CA TYR A 151 17.20 2.25 34.62
C TYR A 151 16.38 1.14 35.31
N GLY A 152 15.06 1.22 35.14
CA GLY A 152 14.12 0.17 35.53
C GLY A 152 13.22 0.56 36.70
N THR A 153 12.50 -0.43 37.23
CA THR A 153 11.59 -0.28 38.36
C THR A 153 11.81 -1.41 39.37
N ILE A 154 11.35 -1.26 40.62
CA ILE A 154 11.49 -2.30 41.64
C ILE A 154 10.59 -3.51 41.35
N SER A 155 9.42 -3.27 40.74
CA SER A 155 8.44 -4.30 40.38
C SER A 155 8.82 -5.12 39.15
N ASP A 156 9.81 -4.68 38.38
CA ASP A 156 10.21 -5.27 37.11
C ASP A 156 11.75 -5.35 37.01
N GLU A 157 12.28 -5.50 35.81
CA GLU A 157 13.72 -5.48 35.56
C GLU A 157 14.34 -4.11 35.87
N ALA A 158 15.45 -4.11 36.60
CA ALA A 158 16.29 -2.95 36.85
C ALA A 158 17.77 -3.28 36.70
N GLY A 159 18.55 -2.30 36.26
CA GLY A 159 19.99 -2.47 36.06
C GLY A 159 20.62 -1.26 35.42
N LEU A 160 21.55 -1.49 34.49
CA LEU A 160 22.32 -0.45 33.82
C LEU A 160 22.04 -0.45 32.32
N PHE A 161 21.69 0.71 31.78
CA PHE A 161 21.73 0.92 30.33
C PHE A 161 23.13 1.42 29.97
N PHE A 162 23.97 0.50 29.53
CA PHE A 162 25.32 0.81 29.10
C PHE A 162 25.27 1.49 27.72
N ILE A 163 25.94 2.62 27.59
CA ILE A 163 26.16 3.29 26.32
C ILE A 163 27.58 3.85 26.28
N ALA A 164 28.28 3.60 25.19
CA ALA A 164 29.65 4.04 25.01
C ALA A 164 29.93 4.47 23.58
N PHE A 165 30.88 5.39 23.42
CA PHE A 165 31.31 5.97 22.16
C PHE A 165 32.81 5.75 21.97
N ALA A 166 33.22 5.49 20.72
CA ALA A 166 34.61 5.24 20.34
C ALA A 166 34.87 5.65 18.89
N ASN A 167 36.12 5.99 18.60
CA ASN A 167 36.61 6.28 17.26
C ASN A 167 36.71 5.02 16.37
N SER A 168 36.65 3.82 16.96
CA SER A 168 36.72 2.53 16.25
C SER A 168 35.97 1.43 17.02
N THR A 169 35.39 0.48 16.29
CA THR A 169 34.71 -0.68 16.90
C THR A 169 35.68 -1.64 17.59
N ILE A 170 36.96 -1.63 17.21
CA ILE A 170 38.01 -2.49 17.80
C ILE A 170 38.12 -2.26 19.32
N ASN A 171 37.88 -1.03 19.77
CA ASN A 171 37.91 -0.68 21.19
C ASN A 171 36.85 -1.47 21.98
N PHE A 172 35.66 -1.62 21.40
CA PHE A 172 34.57 -2.38 21.98
C PHE A 172 34.81 -3.88 21.88
N ASP A 173 35.27 -4.37 20.72
CA ASP A 173 35.53 -5.79 20.50
C ASP A 173 36.57 -6.33 21.49
N TYR A 174 37.63 -5.56 21.75
CA TYR A 174 38.63 -5.90 22.77
C TYR A 174 38.01 -6.07 24.17
N MET A 175 37.19 -5.12 24.58
CA MET A 175 36.57 -5.13 25.92
C MET A 175 35.53 -6.25 26.04
N LEU A 176 34.71 -6.46 25.01
CA LEU A 176 33.69 -7.51 24.97
C LEU A 176 34.32 -8.91 24.96
N ASP A 177 35.36 -9.15 24.15
CA ASP A 177 36.05 -10.45 24.10
C ASP A 177 36.61 -10.83 25.49
N ARG A 178 37.13 -9.85 26.23
CA ARG A 178 37.62 -10.05 27.60
C ARG A 178 36.53 -10.13 28.66
N LEU A 179 35.38 -9.49 28.42
CA LEU A 179 34.20 -9.56 29.27
C LEU A 179 33.66 -11.00 29.32
N VAL A 180 33.50 -11.63 28.14
CA VAL A 180 32.94 -12.99 28.04
C VAL A 180 33.98 -14.10 28.10
N GLY A 181 35.28 -13.77 28.03
CA GLY A 181 36.37 -14.75 28.03
C GLY A 181 36.57 -15.48 26.70
N ASN A 182 36.17 -14.88 25.58
CA ASN A 182 36.15 -15.51 24.26
C ASN A 182 37.53 -15.52 23.58
N LYS A 183 38.43 -14.57 23.92
CA LYS A 183 39.81 -14.51 23.42
C LYS A 183 40.80 -14.16 24.55
N GLY A 184 42.02 -14.70 24.47
CA GLY A 184 43.09 -14.43 25.43
C GLY A 184 43.21 -15.49 26.52
N ASP A 185 43.11 -15.08 27.79
CA ASP A 185 43.34 -15.90 28.98
C ASP A 185 42.17 -16.83 29.36
N GLY A 186 41.07 -16.82 28.59
CA GLY A 186 39.86 -17.63 28.86
C GLY A 186 39.09 -17.22 30.11
N LEU A 187 39.48 -16.12 30.77
CA LEU A 187 38.81 -15.63 31.98
C LEU A 187 37.65 -14.70 31.59
N PHE A 188 36.49 -14.92 32.20
CA PHE A 188 35.33 -14.04 32.05
C PHE A 188 35.23 -13.06 33.22
N ASP A 189 34.49 -11.98 33.01
CA ASP A 189 34.29 -10.91 33.98
C ASP A 189 33.30 -11.33 35.07
N HIS A 190 33.73 -11.24 36.33
CA HIS A 190 32.87 -11.55 37.47
C HIS A 190 31.68 -10.57 37.66
N LEU A 191 31.65 -9.43 36.96
CA LEU A 191 30.46 -8.59 36.86
C LEU A 191 29.25 -9.40 36.38
N MET A 192 29.47 -10.39 35.52
CA MET A 192 28.43 -11.27 34.98
C MET A 192 27.83 -12.23 36.01
N LEU A 193 28.41 -12.34 37.22
CA LEU A 193 27.85 -13.14 38.31
C LEU A 193 26.56 -12.55 38.86
N PHE A 194 26.39 -11.22 38.77
CA PHE A 194 25.20 -10.53 39.29
C PHE A 194 24.51 -9.65 38.26
N SER A 195 25.07 -9.49 37.06
CA SER A 195 24.46 -8.72 35.98
C SER A 195 24.39 -9.52 34.70
N ARG A 196 23.25 -9.49 34.00
CA ARG A 196 23.04 -10.16 32.72
C ARG A 196 22.76 -9.16 31.61
N CYS A 197 23.43 -9.30 30.47
CA CYS A 197 23.13 -8.53 29.27
C CYS A 197 21.94 -9.17 28.54
N VAL A 198 20.90 -8.39 28.28
CA VAL A 198 19.71 -8.85 27.54
C VAL A 198 19.63 -8.31 26.13
N SER A 199 20.24 -7.16 25.84
CA SER A 199 20.32 -6.62 24.48
C SER A 199 21.65 -5.91 24.25
N SER A 200 22.21 -6.03 23.05
CA SER A 200 23.46 -5.38 22.66
C SER A 200 23.45 -5.01 21.18
N ASN A 201 23.80 -3.76 20.86
CA ASN A 201 23.75 -3.24 19.50
C ASN A 201 24.89 -2.26 19.23
N TYR A 202 25.47 -2.36 18.03
CA TYR A 202 26.36 -1.34 17.48
C TYR A 202 25.57 -0.30 16.69
N TRP A 203 25.99 0.96 16.82
CA TRP A 203 25.42 2.11 16.14
C TRP A 203 26.54 2.99 15.59
N TYR A 204 26.19 3.80 14.59
CA TYR A 204 27.09 4.82 14.08
C TYR A 204 26.38 6.18 14.11
N PHE A 205 26.99 7.16 14.76
CA PHE A 205 26.51 8.51 14.89
C PHE A 205 27.24 9.39 13.86
N PRO A 206 26.60 9.73 12.72
CA PRO A 206 27.24 10.49 11.67
C PRO A 206 27.39 11.97 12.06
N MET A 207 28.35 12.66 11.44
CA MET A 207 28.46 14.10 11.53
C MET A 207 27.19 14.80 11.00
N ILE A 208 26.75 15.87 11.66
CA ILE A 208 25.55 16.65 11.29
C ILE A 208 25.56 17.07 9.81
N LYS A 209 26.74 17.46 9.28
CA LYS A 209 26.88 17.84 7.87
C LYS A 209 26.53 16.70 6.92
N LYS A 210 27.01 15.49 7.22
CA LYS A 210 26.75 14.28 6.43
C LYS A 210 25.27 13.88 6.49
N LEU A 211 24.65 14.01 7.66
CA LEU A 211 23.20 13.80 7.82
C LEU A 211 22.37 14.78 6.96
N ARG A 212 22.85 16.03 6.82
CA ARG A 212 22.23 17.06 5.96
C ARG A 212 22.44 16.78 4.46
N ASP A 213 23.60 16.28 4.07
CA ASP A 213 23.93 15.98 2.67
C ASP A 213 23.10 14.82 2.10
N ILE A 214 22.72 13.83 2.94
CA ILE A 214 21.76 12.77 2.57
C ILE A 214 20.43 13.38 2.06
N TYR A 215 20.02 14.53 2.60
CA TYR A 215 18.82 15.22 2.16
C TYR A 215 19.02 16.05 0.88
N ARG A 216 20.25 16.53 0.62
CA ARG A 216 20.57 17.46 -0.47
C ARG A 216 20.50 16.81 -1.86
N HIS A 217 20.79 15.51 -1.99
CA HIS A 217 20.78 14.80 -3.28
C HIS A 217 19.44 14.16 -3.66
N ARG A 218 18.39 14.38 -2.86
CA ARG A 218 17.06 13.82 -3.10
C ARG A 218 16.48 14.14 -4.49
N TRP A 219 16.81 15.30 -5.05
CA TRP A 219 16.34 15.72 -6.38
C TRP A 219 16.92 14.86 -7.51
N ILE A 220 18.13 14.31 -7.35
CA ILE A 220 18.75 13.42 -8.35
C ILE A 220 17.96 12.12 -8.45
N TYR A 221 17.66 11.51 -7.29
CA TYR A 221 16.82 10.32 -7.24
C TYR A 221 15.41 10.59 -7.81
N ALA A 222 14.82 11.75 -7.50
CA ALA A 222 13.54 12.14 -8.08
C ALA A 222 13.60 12.30 -9.62
N MET A 223 14.69 12.84 -10.17
CA MET A 223 14.87 12.91 -11.63
C MET A 223 15.07 11.53 -12.25
N MET A 224 15.84 10.65 -11.61
CA MET A 224 16.01 9.26 -12.06
C MET A 224 14.67 8.51 -12.07
N ASP A 225 13.86 8.69 -11.03
CA ASP A 225 12.52 8.11 -10.94
C ASP A 225 11.62 8.61 -12.07
N ILE A 226 11.64 9.92 -12.38
CA ILE A 226 10.86 10.50 -13.50
C ILE A 226 11.31 9.90 -14.84
N ILE A 227 12.63 9.82 -15.09
CA ILE A 227 13.16 9.22 -16.32
C ILE A 227 12.72 7.76 -16.44
N LEU A 228 12.82 7.00 -15.35
CA LEU A 228 12.42 5.60 -15.31
C LEU A 228 10.90 5.43 -15.56
N ILE A 229 10.05 6.30 -14.99
CA ILE A 229 8.61 6.33 -15.27
C ILE A 229 8.37 6.56 -16.77
N LEU A 230 9.02 7.55 -17.36
CA LEU A 230 8.87 7.87 -18.79
C LEU A 230 9.34 6.71 -19.68
N SER A 231 10.45 6.06 -19.34
CA SER A 231 10.93 4.87 -20.05
C SER A 231 9.94 3.71 -19.95
N LEU A 232 9.43 3.41 -18.76
CA LEU A 232 8.43 2.34 -18.56
C LEU A 232 7.13 2.63 -19.32
N LEU A 233 6.68 3.90 -19.33
CA LEU A 233 5.51 4.32 -20.09
C LEU A 233 5.72 4.17 -21.60
N TYR A 234 6.91 4.51 -22.11
CA TYR A 234 7.25 4.33 -23.52
C TYR A 234 7.20 2.85 -23.93
N PHE A 235 7.87 1.97 -23.17
CA PHE A 235 7.84 0.53 -23.45
C PHE A 235 6.44 -0.06 -23.34
N PHE A 236 5.64 0.43 -22.38
CA PHE A 236 4.22 0.08 -22.29
C PHE A 236 3.47 0.43 -23.58
N VAL A 237 3.56 1.67 -24.07
CA VAL A 237 2.89 2.08 -25.32
C VAL A 237 3.35 1.23 -26.52
N CYS A 238 4.65 0.97 -26.65
CA CYS A 238 5.18 0.10 -27.71
C CYS A 238 4.63 -1.34 -27.63
N SER A 239 4.47 -1.87 -26.41
CA SER A 239 3.93 -3.23 -26.21
C SER A 239 2.46 -3.35 -26.62
N LEU A 240 1.68 -2.26 -26.59
CA LEU A 240 0.27 -2.25 -27.02
C LEU A 240 0.10 -2.34 -28.53
N ASP A 241 0.98 -1.69 -29.30
CA ASP A 241 1.04 -1.84 -30.76
C ASP A 241 1.42 -3.28 -31.15
N LEU A 242 2.40 -3.87 -30.45
CA LEU A 242 2.80 -5.26 -30.64
C LEU A 242 1.63 -6.24 -30.35
N LEU A 243 0.89 -5.97 -29.27
CA LEU A 243 -0.30 -6.73 -28.89
C LEU A 243 -1.39 -6.67 -29.98
N SER A 244 -1.63 -5.50 -30.57
CA SER A 244 -2.60 -5.35 -31.67
C SER A 244 -2.21 -6.11 -32.93
N LYS A 245 -0.92 -6.04 -33.31
CA LYS A 245 -0.37 -6.83 -34.43
C LYS A 245 -0.51 -8.33 -34.17
N SER A 246 -0.31 -8.78 -32.94
CA SER A 246 -0.47 -10.19 -32.55
C SER A 246 -1.90 -10.71 -32.77
N PHE A 247 -2.93 -9.94 -32.39
CA PHE A 247 -4.33 -10.32 -32.63
C PHE A 247 -4.70 -10.33 -34.12
N THR A 248 -4.11 -9.42 -34.90
CA THR A 248 -4.28 -9.41 -36.35
C THR A 248 -3.71 -10.70 -36.97
N LEU A 249 -2.55 -11.15 -36.50
CA LEU A 249 -1.80 -12.32 -37.01
C LEU A 249 -2.38 -13.68 -36.57
N ILE A 250 -2.87 -13.80 -35.33
CA ILE A 250 -3.54 -15.02 -34.83
C ILE A 250 -4.80 -15.33 -35.65
N GLY A 251 -5.29 -14.36 -36.43
CA GLY A 251 -6.48 -14.46 -37.24
C GLY A 251 -7.65 -13.92 -36.45
N ALA A 252 -7.90 -12.62 -36.58
CA ALA A 252 -9.05 -11.94 -36.01
C ALA A 252 -10.37 -12.70 -36.27
N ARG A 253 -10.46 -13.51 -37.34
CA ARG A 253 -11.58 -14.43 -37.61
C ARG A 253 -11.80 -15.49 -36.55
N ILE A 254 -10.77 -16.14 -36.01
CA ILE A 254 -10.92 -17.19 -34.98
C ILE A 254 -11.50 -16.58 -33.69
N ILE A 255 -10.95 -15.43 -33.28
CA ILE A 255 -11.44 -14.69 -32.10
C ILE A 255 -12.85 -14.17 -32.36
N LYS A 256 -13.11 -13.66 -33.57
CA LYS A 256 -14.43 -13.21 -33.98
C LYS A 256 -15.45 -14.35 -33.97
N ASP A 257 -15.09 -15.55 -34.40
CA ASP A 257 -15.98 -16.72 -34.33
C ASP A 257 -16.29 -17.07 -32.87
N ILE A 258 -15.30 -16.98 -31.97
CA ILE A 258 -15.52 -17.21 -30.54
C ILE A 258 -16.48 -16.18 -29.92
N PHE A 259 -16.34 -14.89 -30.26
CA PHE A 259 -17.15 -13.82 -29.65
C PHE A 259 -18.47 -13.52 -30.36
N CYS A 260 -18.56 -13.77 -31.67
CA CYS A 260 -19.74 -13.47 -32.49
C CYS A 260 -20.60 -14.70 -32.80
N ASN A 261 -20.01 -15.89 -32.95
CA ASN A 261 -20.75 -17.10 -33.38
C ASN A 261 -21.06 -18.07 -32.24
N ASN A 262 -20.41 -17.97 -31.08
CA ASN A 262 -20.79 -18.78 -29.92
C ASN A 262 -22.05 -18.26 -29.25
N THR A 263 -23.03 -19.14 -29.07
CA THR A 263 -24.30 -18.87 -28.36
C THR A 263 -24.09 -18.34 -26.94
N ILE A 264 -23.00 -18.74 -26.28
CA ILE A 264 -22.65 -18.33 -24.90
C ILE A 264 -22.29 -16.85 -24.80
N LEU A 265 -21.65 -16.28 -25.83
CA LEU A 265 -21.10 -14.92 -25.82
C LEU A 265 -21.97 -13.91 -26.56
N GLN A 266 -23.18 -14.28 -26.98
CA GLN A 266 -24.10 -13.36 -27.65
C GLN A 266 -24.66 -12.30 -26.71
N SER A 267 -24.98 -12.67 -25.46
CA SER A 267 -25.62 -11.74 -24.52
C SER A 267 -24.67 -10.67 -23.97
N ALA A 268 -25.20 -9.46 -23.77
CA ALA A 268 -24.46 -8.37 -23.14
C ALA A 268 -24.02 -8.72 -21.70
N LEU A 269 -24.84 -9.47 -20.96
CA LEU A 269 -24.53 -9.90 -19.60
C LEU A 269 -23.34 -10.87 -19.56
N ALA A 270 -23.26 -11.84 -20.49
CA ALA A 270 -22.10 -12.73 -20.59
C ALA A 270 -20.81 -11.95 -20.90
N LYS A 271 -20.88 -10.95 -21.80
CA LYS A 271 -19.76 -10.05 -22.13
C LYS A 271 -19.28 -9.24 -20.93
N VAL A 272 -20.18 -8.74 -20.08
CA VAL A 272 -19.82 -8.12 -18.79
C VAL A 272 -19.06 -9.11 -17.90
N MET A 273 -19.51 -10.36 -17.81
CA MET A 273 -18.82 -11.37 -16.98
C MET A 273 -17.44 -11.73 -17.51
N VAL A 274 -17.23 -11.76 -18.84
CA VAL A 274 -15.90 -11.94 -19.43
C VAL A 274 -14.96 -10.80 -19.03
N GLY A 275 -15.42 -9.55 -19.08
CA GLY A 275 -14.62 -8.41 -18.66
C GLY A 275 -14.28 -8.44 -17.16
N LEU A 276 -15.25 -8.80 -16.33
CA LEU A 276 -15.11 -8.91 -14.88
C LEU A 276 -14.10 -10.01 -14.53
N LEU A 277 -14.27 -11.24 -15.06
CA LEU A 277 -13.36 -12.35 -14.82
C LEU A 277 -11.96 -12.09 -15.40
N GLY A 278 -11.88 -11.56 -16.62
CA GLY A 278 -10.61 -11.22 -17.25
C GLY A 278 -9.82 -10.25 -16.40
N THR A 279 -10.48 -9.25 -15.81
CA THR A 279 -9.83 -8.29 -14.91
C THR A 279 -9.55 -8.87 -13.54
N ALA A 280 -10.41 -9.73 -13.01
CA ALA A 280 -10.16 -10.44 -11.75
C ALA A 280 -8.94 -11.37 -11.86
N VAL A 281 -8.71 -12.00 -13.01
CA VAL A 281 -7.54 -12.84 -13.27
C VAL A 281 -6.29 -11.98 -13.50
N LEU A 282 -6.39 -10.96 -14.36
CA LEU A 282 -5.26 -10.08 -14.70
C LEU A 282 -4.93 -9.08 -13.59
N GLN A 283 -5.82 -8.89 -12.62
CA GLN A 283 -5.70 -7.96 -11.49
C GLN A 283 -5.47 -6.49 -11.88
N SER A 284 -5.66 -6.14 -13.16
CA SER A 284 -5.41 -4.81 -13.71
C SER A 284 -6.42 -4.47 -14.79
N SER A 285 -7.33 -3.53 -14.51
CA SER A 285 -8.24 -3.02 -15.54
C SER A 285 -7.52 -2.26 -16.63
N GLY A 286 -6.39 -1.62 -16.33
CA GLY A 286 -5.61 -0.94 -17.36
C GLY A 286 -5.17 -1.92 -18.45
N VAL A 287 -4.66 -3.09 -18.04
CA VAL A 287 -4.25 -4.17 -18.96
C VAL A 287 -5.47 -4.77 -19.66
N SER A 288 -6.52 -5.10 -18.91
CA SER A 288 -7.73 -5.70 -19.47
C SER A 288 -8.41 -4.79 -20.48
N THR A 289 -8.53 -3.48 -20.20
CA THR A 289 -9.07 -2.51 -21.15
C THR A 289 -8.16 -2.37 -22.37
N SER A 290 -6.84 -2.26 -22.20
CA SER A 290 -5.92 -2.16 -23.33
C SER A 290 -5.99 -3.38 -24.26
N ILE A 291 -6.18 -4.59 -23.71
CA ILE A 291 -6.42 -5.81 -24.50
C ILE A 291 -7.70 -5.65 -25.34
N VAL A 292 -8.81 -5.22 -24.73
CA VAL A 292 -10.09 -5.02 -25.44
C VAL A 292 -9.98 -3.94 -26.51
N VAL A 293 -9.31 -2.82 -26.22
CA VAL A 293 -9.05 -1.75 -27.19
C VAL A 293 -8.22 -2.26 -28.38
N SER A 294 -7.16 -3.03 -28.13
CA SER A 294 -6.34 -3.65 -29.18
C SER A 294 -7.11 -4.72 -29.98
N MET A 295 -8.02 -5.47 -29.36
CA MET A 295 -8.91 -6.41 -30.04
C MET A 295 -9.89 -5.70 -30.99
N VAL A 296 -10.39 -4.52 -30.61
CA VAL A 296 -11.25 -3.71 -31.47
C VAL A 296 -10.47 -3.06 -32.61
N ALA A 297 -9.27 -2.56 -32.32
CA ALA A 297 -8.37 -1.98 -33.31
C ALA A 297 -7.95 -2.99 -34.40
N SER A 298 -7.64 -4.23 -34.00
CA SER A 298 -7.34 -5.33 -34.93
C SER A 298 -8.58 -5.89 -35.64
N GLY A 299 -9.78 -5.50 -35.20
CA GLY A 299 -11.05 -5.98 -35.75
C GLY A 299 -11.43 -7.39 -35.33
N ALA A 300 -10.81 -7.93 -34.30
CA ALA A 300 -11.14 -9.21 -33.68
C ALA A 300 -12.50 -9.17 -32.95
N ILE A 301 -12.83 -8.01 -32.34
CA ILE A 301 -14.11 -7.76 -31.67
C ILE A 301 -14.70 -6.45 -32.22
N ASP A 302 -16.02 -6.37 -32.32
CA ASP A 302 -16.73 -5.15 -32.70
C ASP A 302 -16.98 -4.24 -31.49
N VAL A 303 -17.18 -2.94 -31.76
CA VAL A 303 -17.45 -1.94 -30.72
C VAL A 303 -18.65 -2.36 -29.84
N LYS A 304 -19.67 -2.93 -30.47
CA LYS A 304 -20.90 -3.42 -29.82
C LYS A 304 -20.62 -4.47 -28.75
N SER A 305 -19.74 -5.42 -29.04
CA SER A 305 -19.38 -6.46 -28.08
C SER A 305 -18.36 -5.97 -27.05
N ALA A 306 -17.55 -4.98 -27.38
CA ALA A 306 -16.54 -4.43 -26.47
C ALA A 306 -17.14 -3.57 -25.35
N ILE A 307 -18.22 -2.82 -25.58
CA ILE A 307 -18.81 -1.93 -24.56
C ILE A 307 -19.19 -2.69 -23.27
N PRO A 308 -19.98 -3.78 -23.31
CA PRO A 308 -20.30 -4.53 -22.09
C PRO A 308 -19.06 -5.17 -21.45
N ILE A 309 -18.06 -5.59 -22.24
CA ILE A 309 -16.79 -6.11 -21.69
C ILE A 309 -16.10 -5.02 -20.86
N ILE A 310 -15.99 -3.79 -21.38
CA ILE A 310 -15.40 -2.65 -20.65
C ILE A 310 -16.17 -2.34 -19.36
N MET A 311 -17.51 -2.41 -19.37
CA MET A 311 -18.31 -2.27 -18.15
C MET A 311 -17.93 -3.33 -17.10
N GLY A 312 -17.74 -4.58 -17.52
CA GLY A 312 -17.27 -5.66 -16.66
C GLY A 312 -15.84 -5.46 -16.14
N VAL A 313 -14.94 -4.93 -16.99
CA VAL A 313 -13.55 -4.64 -16.61
C VAL A 313 -13.48 -3.68 -15.42
N ASN A 314 -14.35 -2.68 -15.36
CA ASN A 314 -14.40 -1.76 -14.22
C ASN A 314 -14.74 -2.48 -12.90
N VAL A 315 -15.68 -3.43 -12.92
CA VAL A 315 -16.08 -4.17 -11.72
C VAL A 315 -14.92 -5.03 -11.20
N GLY A 316 -14.21 -5.73 -12.09
CA GLY A 316 -13.15 -6.67 -11.70
C GLY A 316 -11.92 -6.03 -11.02
N THR A 317 -11.74 -4.71 -11.09
CA THR A 317 -10.60 -3.99 -10.49
C THR A 317 -10.46 -4.10 -8.98
N SER A 318 -11.56 -4.41 -8.29
CA SER A 318 -11.63 -4.32 -6.82
C SER A 318 -11.14 -5.58 -6.10
N VAL A 319 -10.75 -6.63 -6.82
CA VAL A 319 -10.23 -7.88 -6.22
C VAL A 319 -8.99 -7.60 -5.36
N THR A 320 -8.02 -6.85 -5.89
CA THR A 320 -6.73 -6.63 -5.23
C THR A 320 -6.88 -5.87 -3.91
N SER A 321 -7.63 -4.76 -3.91
CA SER A 321 -7.85 -3.95 -2.72
C SER A 321 -8.63 -4.73 -1.66
N THR A 322 -9.62 -5.52 -2.08
CA THR A 322 -10.40 -6.38 -1.19
C THR A 322 -9.51 -7.46 -0.56
N LEU A 323 -8.65 -8.12 -1.34
CA LEU A 323 -7.68 -9.11 -0.83
C LEU A 323 -6.70 -8.48 0.17
N ILE A 324 -6.16 -7.31 -0.13
CA ILE A 324 -5.23 -6.59 0.77
C ILE A 324 -5.91 -6.21 2.09
N SER A 325 -7.20 -5.90 2.07
CA SER A 325 -7.95 -5.60 3.29
C SER A 325 -8.04 -6.81 4.25
N LEU A 326 -8.03 -8.04 3.71
CA LEU A 326 -8.05 -9.29 4.50
C LEU A 326 -6.78 -9.52 5.31
N VAL A 327 -5.65 -8.91 4.92
CA VAL A 327 -4.37 -9.06 5.64
C VAL A 327 -4.36 -8.27 6.96
N ARG A 328 -5.31 -7.36 7.17
CA ARG A 328 -5.37 -6.45 8.34
C ARG A 328 -6.28 -6.93 9.49
N THR A 329 -6.43 -8.23 9.71
CA THR A 329 -7.42 -8.81 10.62
C THR A 329 -7.14 -8.68 12.12
N ASN A 330 -5.98 -8.19 12.55
CA ASN A 330 -5.60 -8.16 13.96
C ASN A 330 -6.40 -7.17 14.85
N ASN A 331 -7.15 -6.24 14.26
CA ASN A 331 -8.01 -5.31 15.01
C ASN A 331 -9.38 -5.19 14.32
N SER A 332 -10.44 -5.64 14.98
CA SER A 332 -11.79 -5.71 14.40
C SER A 332 -12.33 -4.35 13.94
N ASN A 333 -12.08 -3.26 14.68
CA ASN A 333 -12.55 -1.93 14.29
C ASN A 333 -11.78 -1.40 13.07
N ALA A 334 -10.45 -1.59 13.07
CA ALA A 334 -9.60 -1.22 11.95
C ALA A 334 -9.92 -2.04 10.69
N PHE A 335 -10.17 -3.34 10.85
CA PHE A 335 -10.54 -4.25 9.79
C PHE A 335 -11.86 -3.84 9.13
N GLY A 336 -12.92 -3.59 9.91
CA GLY A 336 -14.22 -3.19 9.36
C GLY A 336 -14.17 -1.90 8.54
N LYS A 337 -13.42 -0.89 9.02
CA LYS A 337 -13.20 0.37 8.28
C LYS A 337 -12.41 0.13 6.99
N THR A 338 -11.36 -0.68 7.07
CA THR A 338 -10.50 -1.01 5.92
C THR A 338 -11.26 -1.80 4.85
N PHE A 339 -12.07 -2.78 5.26
CA PHE A 339 -12.89 -3.58 4.35
C PHE A 339 -13.97 -2.72 3.67
N ALA A 340 -14.62 -1.81 4.41
CA ALA A 340 -15.54 -0.85 3.81
C ALA A 340 -14.84 0.06 2.78
N ALA A 341 -13.64 0.57 3.11
CA ALA A 341 -12.86 1.38 2.17
C ALA A 341 -12.38 0.59 0.94
N ALA A 342 -12.06 -0.69 1.08
CA ALA A 342 -11.65 -1.52 -0.05
C ALA A 342 -12.81 -1.82 -1.02
N THR A 343 -14.02 -1.97 -0.47
CA THR A 343 -15.22 -2.37 -1.21
C THR A 343 -16.07 -1.21 -1.71
N VAL A 344 -15.80 0.04 -1.29
CA VAL A 344 -16.53 1.21 -1.79
C VAL A 344 -16.36 1.41 -3.31
N HIS A 345 -15.19 1.02 -3.83
CA HIS A 345 -14.92 0.98 -5.27
C HIS A 345 -15.80 -0.02 -5.99
N ASP A 346 -15.87 -1.24 -5.45
CA ASP A 346 -16.71 -2.31 -5.98
C ASP A 346 -18.19 -1.91 -5.98
N MET A 347 -18.68 -1.38 -4.84
CA MET A 347 -20.07 -0.95 -4.71
C MET A 347 -20.41 0.10 -5.76
N PHE A 348 -19.56 1.10 -5.99
CA PHE A 348 -19.76 2.11 -7.02
C PHE A 348 -19.84 1.52 -8.43
N ASN A 349 -18.89 0.67 -8.82
CA ASN A 349 -18.87 0.08 -10.16
C ASN A 349 -20.05 -0.86 -10.37
N LEU A 350 -20.36 -1.69 -9.38
CA LEU A 350 -21.46 -2.66 -9.44
C LEU A 350 -22.81 -1.96 -9.61
N VAL A 351 -23.11 -0.94 -8.80
CA VAL A 351 -24.38 -0.20 -8.96
C VAL A 351 -24.43 0.60 -10.27
N THR A 352 -23.28 1.08 -10.76
CA THR A 352 -23.20 1.78 -12.04
C THR A 352 -23.51 0.83 -13.20
N VAL A 353 -22.93 -0.38 -13.22
CA VAL A 353 -23.26 -1.40 -14.23
C VAL A 353 -24.72 -1.83 -14.13
N LEU A 354 -25.24 -2.06 -12.92
CA LEU A 354 -26.63 -2.48 -12.72
C LEU A 354 -27.64 -1.47 -13.28
N ILE A 355 -27.34 -0.17 -13.26
CA ILE A 355 -28.23 0.86 -13.80
C ILE A 355 -27.95 1.12 -15.29
N LEU A 356 -26.69 1.31 -15.69
CA LEU A 356 -26.36 1.74 -17.06
C LEU A 356 -26.50 0.62 -18.08
N LEU A 357 -26.21 -0.64 -17.73
CA LEU A 357 -26.29 -1.76 -18.68
C LEU A 357 -27.73 -2.00 -19.18
N PRO A 358 -28.77 -2.11 -18.32
CA PRO A 358 -30.14 -2.28 -18.79
C PRO A 358 -30.66 -1.06 -19.57
N VAL A 359 -30.29 0.16 -19.14
CA VAL A 359 -30.64 1.38 -19.88
C VAL A 359 -30.07 1.34 -21.29
N GLU A 360 -28.82 0.90 -21.45
CA GLU A 360 -28.19 0.72 -22.75
C GLU A 360 -28.89 -0.34 -23.61
N MET A 361 -29.21 -1.49 -23.03
CA MET A 361 -29.92 -2.59 -23.72
C MET A 361 -31.35 -2.20 -24.15
N LEU A 362 -32.07 -1.43 -23.33
CA LEU A 362 -33.40 -0.92 -23.66
C LEU A 362 -33.31 0.11 -24.79
N SER A 363 -32.32 0.99 -24.74
CA SER A 363 -32.10 2.04 -25.73
C SER A 363 -31.78 1.45 -27.12
N SER A 364 -30.98 0.37 -27.18
CA SER A 364 -30.65 -0.30 -28.45
C SER A 364 -31.87 -0.96 -29.10
N ASN A 365 -32.75 -1.56 -28.31
CA ASN A 365 -33.92 -2.30 -28.83
C ASN A 365 -35.09 -1.38 -29.23
N LEU A 366 -35.30 -0.27 -28.51
CA LEU A 366 -36.48 0.59 -28.72
C LEU A 366 -36.35 1.55 -29.91
N LEU A 367 -35.13 1.99 -30.24
CA LEU A 367 -34.91 3.09 -31.19
C LEU A 367 -34.30 2.66 -32.53
N HIS A 368 -33.98 1.38 -32.75
CA HIS A 368 -33.31 0.86 -33.96
C HIS A 368 -31.97 1.56 -34.30
N TYR A 369 -31.47 2.40 -33.39
CA TYR A 369 -30.14 2.97 -33.44
C TYR A 369 -29.26 2.22 -32.47
N ASP A 370 -28.18 1.66 -32.99
CA ASP A 370 -27.14 1.01 -32.21
C ASP A 370 -26.52 2.02 -31.21
N TYR A 371 -26.95 1.94 -29.94
CA TYR A 371 -26.34 2.63 -28.78
C TYR A 371 -26.57 4.14 -28.66
N LEU A 372 -27.85 4.55 -28.52
CA LEU A 372 -28.26 5.95 -28.39
C LEU A 372 -27.58 6.72 -27.24
N PHE A 373 -27.42 6.13 -26.05
CA PHE A 373 -26.94 6.88 -24.88
C PHE A 373 -25.48 7.30 -25.01
N PHE A 374 -24.58 6.36 -25.33
CA PHE A 374 -23.17 6.65 -25.55
C PHE A 374 -22.90 7.32 -26.91
N SER A 375 -23.61 6.92 -27.98
CA SER A 375 -23.44 7.57 -29.29
C SER A 375 -23.97 9.00 -29.31
N LEU A 376 -25.09 9.35 -28.67
CA LEU A 376 -25.54 10.76 -28.62
C LEU A 376 -24.58 11.62 -27.82
N PHE A 377 -24.01 11.13 -26.72
CA PHE A 377 -23.05 11.88 -25.92
C PHE A 377 -21.70 12.06 -26.64
N ILE A 378 -21.22 11.00 -27.30
CA ILE A 378 -20.01 11.03 -28.13
C ILE A 378 -20.23 11.92 -29.36
N ILE A 379 -21.36 11.79 -30.07
CA ILE A 379 -21.72 12.66 -31.19
C ILE A 379 -21.90 14.10 -30.71
N PHE A 380 -22.57 14.36 -29.59
CA PHE A 380 -22.74 15.72 -29.05
C PHE A 380 -21.40 16.40 -28.74
N ILE A 381 -20.45 15.68 -28.15
CA ILE A 381 -19.10 16.19 -27.85
C ILE A 381 -18.22 16.28 -29.10
N ILE A 382 -18.27 15.29 -30.00
CA ILE A 382 -17.58 15.37 -31.31
C ILE A 382 -18.10 16.58 -32.08
N LYS A 383 -19.42 16.80 -32.11
CA LYS A 383 -20.05 17.97 -32.76
C LYS A 383 -19.75 19.29 -32.07
N LEU A 384 -19.40 19.27 -30.77
CA LEU A 384 -18.85 20.43 -30.03
C LEU A 384 -17.35 20.65 -30.32
N ASN A 385 -16.63 19.66 -30.86
CA ASN A 385 -15.18 19.69 -31.08
C ASN A 385 -14.78 19.54 -32.57
N THR A 386 -15.75 19.48 -33.49
CA THR A 386 -15.56 19.41 -34.94
C THR A 386 -15.18 20.78 -35.50
N THR A 387 -13.94 21.15 -35.23
CA THR A 387 -13.05 21.82 -36.19
C THR A 387 -11.62 21.25 -36.17
N ALA A 388 -11.27 20.34 -35.24
CA ALA A 388 -9.87 19.93 -35.05
C ALA A 388 -9.52 18.45 -35.36
N LEU A 389 -10.49 17.54 -35.48
CA LEU A 389 -10.19 16.09 -35.53
C LEU A 389 -10.54 15.38 -36.85
N GLU A 390 -11.22 16.03 -37.78
CA GLU A 390 -11.66 15.38 -39.03
C GLU A 390 -10.65 15.45 -40.19
N GLU A 391 -9.56 16.24 -40.08
CA GLU A 391 -8.60 16.37 -41.19
C GLU A 391 -7.44 15.35 -41.23
N SER A 392 -7.33 14.43 -40.25
CA SER A 392 -6.26 13.40 -40.28
C SER A 392 -6.72 12.00 -40.69
N ILE A 393 -8.02 11.79 -40.95
CA ILE A 393 -8.56 10.44 -41.20
C ILE A 393 -9.56 10.48 -42.35
N ALA A 394 -9.09 10.79 -43.55
CA ALA A 394 -9.82 10.48 -44.78
C ALA A 394 -8.86 10.05 -45.89
N SER A 395 -8.87 8.78 -46.23
CA SER A 395 -8.74 8.35 -47.63
C SER A 395 -9.22 6.90 -47.82
N PRO A 396 -9.71 6.56 -49.02
CA PRO A 396 -10.80 5.62 -49.23
C PRO A 396 -10.35 4.23 -49.70
N ASN A 397 -11.30 3.29 -49.62
CA ASN A 397 -11.40 2.03 -50.37
C ASN A 397 -10.17 1.14 -50.51
N SER A 398 -10.23 -0.02 -49.84
CA SER A 398 -10.07 -1.29 -50.57
C SER A 398 -10.55 -2.46 -49.73
N SER A 399 -11.32 -3.29 -50.43
CA SER A 399 -11.94 -4.55 -50.04
C SER A 399 -10.93 -5.61 -49.59
N ILE A 400 -11.36 -6.37 -48.58
CA ILE A 400 -11.11 -7.79 -48.33
C ILE A 400 -10.06 -8.42 -49.28
N ALA A 401 -8.84 -8.59 -48.79
CA ALA A 401 -7.87 -9.50 -49.39
C ALA A 401 -8.06 -10.89 -48.78
N ASN A 402 -8.43 -11.84 -49.62
CA ASN A 402 -8.58 -13.25 -49.31
C ASN A 402 -7.20 -13.93 -49.20
N ASN A 403 -7.04 -14.78 -48.18
CA ASN A 403 -6.16 -15.96 -48.13
C ASN A 403 -4.66 -15.83 -48.48
N ALA A 404 -4.05 -14.65 -48.36
CA ALA A 404 -2.59 -14.51 -48.38
C ALA A 404 -2.03 -14.41 -46.95
N GLU A 405 -0.86 -15.00 -46.68
CA GLU A 405 -0.11 -14.75 -45.44
C GLU A 405 0.05 -13.22 -45.25
N LEU A 406 -0.36 -12.71 -44.08
CA LEU A 406 -0.21 -11.29 -43.72
C LEU A 406 1.27 -10.94 -43.53
N VAL A 407 2.11 -11.89 -43.14
CA VAL A 407 3.57 -11.72 -43.08
C VAL A 407 4.16 -12.02 -44.45
N LYS A 408 4.43 -10.96 -45.22
CA LYS A 408 5.15 -11.09 -46.49
C LYS A 408 6.60 -11.49 -46.19
N ARG A 409 7.03 -12.65 -46.69
CA ARG A 409 8.42 -13.10 -46.56
C ARG A 409 9.34 -12.43 -47.59
N ASN A 410 8.78 -12.13 -48.75
CA ASN A 410 9.46 -11.60 -49.92
C ASN A 410 8.87 -10.24 -50.28
N CYS A 411 9.67 -9.19 -50.16
CA CYS A 411 9.30 -7.81 -50.50
C CYS A 411 9.88 -7.45 -51.87
N PRO A 412 9.12 -6.77 -52.73
CA PRO A 412 9.64 -6.29 -54.00
C PRO A 412 10.74 -5.23 -53.76
N LEU A 413 11.81 -5.26 -54.55
CA LEU A 413 12.73 -4.12 -54.64
C LEU A 413 11.97 -2.95 -55.30
N GLU A 414 11.69 -1.89 -54.54
CA GLU A 414 11.48 -0.58 -55.14
C GLU A 414 12.87 -0.08 -55.59
N GLU A 415 13.16 -0.20 -56.89
CA GLU A 415 14.16 0.69 -57.49
C GLU A 415 13.55 2.09 -57.53
N ASP A 416 14.13 3.02 -56.77
CA ASP A 416 13.95 4.46 -56.97
C ASP A 416 14.43 4.84 -58.38
N LEU A 417 13.62 4.54 -59.39
CA LEU A 417 13.81 5.03 -60.75
C LEU A 417 13.35 6.49 -60.78
N ASN A 418 14.30 7.38 -60.49
CA ASN A 418 14.23 8.76 -60.96
C ASN A 418 14.04 8.73 -62.47
N LEU A 419 12.80 8.99 -62.90
CA LEU A 419 12.42 9.22 -64.29
C LEU A 419 13.15 10.46 -64.81
N VAL A 420 14.38 10.28 -65.26
CA VAL A 420 14.99 11.15 -66.25
C VAL A 420 14.35 10.78 -67.57
N SER A 421 13.60 11.73 -68.13
CA SER A 421 13.00 11.63 -69.46
C SER A 421 14.09 11.41 -70.50
N ILE A 422 14.22 10.20 -70.99
CA ILE A 422 14.90 9.93 -72.25
C ILE A 422 13.88 9.26 -73.16
N SER A 423 13.60 9.97 -74.25
CA SER A 423 12.88 9.51 -75.42
C SER A 423 13.53 8.26 -76.00
N GLU A 424 12.79 7.17 -76.10
CA GLU A 424 12.56 6.37 -77.32
C GLU A 424 12.05 4.97 -76.96
N SER A 425 11.24 4.44 -77.87
CA SER A 425 10.52 3.18 -77.84
C SER A 425 11.29 1.99 -77.24
N PHE A 426 10.79 1.41 -76.15
CA PHE A 426 11.16 0.05 -75.76
C PHE A 426 9.95 -0.74 -75.24
N ASP A 427 9.85 -1.96 -75.76
CA ASP A 427 8.73 -2.89 -75.64
C ASP A 427 8.55 -3.39 -74.19
N LEU A 428 7.32 -3.30 -73.67
CA LEU A 428 7.00 -3.53 -72.27
C LEU A 428 6.54 -4.98 -72.05
N SER A 429 7.41 -5.96 -72.31
CA SER A 429 7.16 -7.35 -71.93
C SER A 429 8.22 -7.86 -70.94
N LYS A 430 7.73 -8.18 -69.73
CA LYS A 430 8.40 -8.79 -68.57
C LYS A 430 9.34 -7.88 -67.74
N LYS A 431 8.74 -7.12 -66.81
CA LYS A 431 9.45 -6.76 -65.56
C LYS A 431 9.51 -8.00 -64.66
N GLU A 432 10.67 -8.64 -64.55
CA GLU A 432 10.95 -9.56 -63.46
C GLU A 432 11.13 -8.76 -62.16
N ILE A 433 10.16 -8.86 -61.26
CA ILE A 433 10.24 -8.25 -59.93
C ILE A 433 11.17 -9.13 -59.09
N VAL A 434 12.36 -8.63 -58.78
CA VAL A 434 13.30 -9.30 -57.87
C VAL A 434 12.79 -9.13 -56.44
N TYR A 435 12.55 -10.25 -55.76
CA TYR A 435 12.10 -10.27 -54.37
C TYR A 435 13.29 -10.46 -53.41
N ARG A 436 13.36 -9.66 -52.34
CA ARG A 436 14.29 -9.88 -51.21
C ARG A 436 13.54 -10.29 -49.95
N PRO A 437 14.19 -11.01 -49.01
CA PRO A 437 13.62 -11.23 -47.70
C PRO A 437 13.29 -9.89 -47.06
N CYS A 438 12.06 -9.71 -46.58
CA CYS A 438 11.63 -8.47 -45.93
C CYS A 438 12.43 -8.22 -44.64
N ASN A 439 12.64 -6.96 -44.25
CA ASN A 439 13.48 -6.64 -43.08
C ASN A 439 12.66 -6.64 -41.77
N HIS A 440 12.24 -7.83 -41.31
CA HIS A 440 11.52 -8.00 -40.05
C HIS A 440 12.01 -9.23 -39.26
N LEU A 441 11.79 -9.24 -37.94
CA LEU A 441 12.35 -10.23 -37.00
C LEU A 441 12.11 -11.70 -37.41
N PHE A 442 10.97 -11.98 -38.05
CA PHE A 442 10.57 -13.31 -38.48
C PHE A 442 10.82 -13.63 -39.96
N ALA A 443 11.56 -12.79 -40.70
CA ALA A 443 11.72 -12.93 -42.15
C ALA A 443 12.40 -14.24 -42.57
N TYR A 444 13.22 -14.82 -41.69
CA TYR A 444 13.95 -16.05 -41.92
C TYR A 444 13.34 -17.28 -41.21
N VAL A 445 12.19 -17.11 -40.55
CA VAL A 445 11.55 -18.17 -39.76
C VAL A 445 10.36 -18.75 -40.54
N GLN A 446 10.33 -20.07 -40.75
CA GLN A 446 9.27 -20.77 -41.52
C GLN A 446 7.99 -21.04 -40.69
N TRP A 447 7.57 -20.11 -39.83
CA TRP A 447 6.38 -20.28 -38.98
C TRP A 447 5.12 -19.75 -39.68
N THR A 448 3.96 -20.28 -39.29
CA THR A 448 2.65 -19.76 -39.74
C THR A 448 2.36 -18.40 -39.10
N ASP A 449 1.53 -17.57 -39.75
CA ASP A 449 1.07 -16.28 -39.20
C ASP A 449 0.49 -16.44 -37.79
N THR A 450 -0.26 -17.50 -37.53
CA THR A 450 -0.81 -17.82 -36.21
C THR A 450 0.29 -18.14 -35.20
N GLY A 451 1.34 -18.86 -35.61
CA GLY A 451 2.50 -19.15 -34.76
C GLY A 451 3.27 -17.88 -34.39
N ILE A 452 3.56 -17.03 -35.38
CA ILE A 452 4.23 -15.73 -35.17
C ILE A 452 3.36 -14.84 -34.28
N GLY A 453 2.06 -14.74 -34.58
CA GLY A 453 1.09 -14.00 -33.80
C GLY A 453 1.02 -14.47 -32.35
N THR A 454 1.01 -15.78 -32.10
CA THR A 454 0.96 -16.33 -30.73
C THR A 454 2.21 -15.97 -29.93
N VAL A 455 3.39 -16.04 -30.54
CA VAL A 455 4.64 -15.65 -29.85
C VAL A 455 4.68 -14.14 -29.60
N LEU A 456 4.26 -13.31 -30.55
CA LEU A 456 4.12 -11.87 -30.35
C LEU A 456 3.09 -11.54 -29.25
N LEU A 457 2.01 -12.30 -29.14
CA LEU A 457 1.00 -12.14 -28.09
C LEU A 457 1.60 -12.43 -26.71
N VAL A 458 2.33 -13.54 -26.55
CA VAL A 458 2.98 -13.87 -25.27
C VAL A 458 4.04 -12.82 -24.90
N MET A 459 4.90 -12.43 -25.85
CA MET A 459 5.93 -11.41 -25.60
C MET A 459 5.34 -10.05 -25.26
N SER A 460 4.30 -9.61 -25.98
CA SER A 460 3.63 -8.34 -25.70
C SER A 460 2.92 -8.37 -24.35
N LEU A 461 2.21 -9.45 -24.00
CA LEU A 461 1.58 -9.59 -22.68
C LEU A 461 2.60 -9.59 -21.54
N MET A 462 3.73 -10.31 -21.68
CA MET A 462 4.80 -10.28 -20.67
C MET A 462 5.42 -8.88 -20.53
N SER A 463 5.63 -8.18 -21.65
CA SER A 463 6.13 -6.80 -21.63
C SER A 463 5.14 -5.83 -20.99
N VAL A 464 3.86 -5.89 -21.35
CA VAL A 464 2.77 -5.09 -20.74
C VAL A 464 2.72 -5.32 -19.22
N ILE A 465 2.70 -6.58 -18.79
CA ILE A 465 2.64 -6.95 -17.37
C ILE A 465 3.91 -6.48 -16.64
N GLY A 466 5.10 -6.68 -17.21
CA GLY A 466 6.37 -6.25 -16.64
C GLY A 466 6.46 -4.73 -16.49
N CYS A 467 6.08 -3.97 -17.52
CA CYS A 467 6.04 -2.50 -17.46
C CYS A 467 5.08 -2.01 -16.38
N LEU A 468 3.90 -2.63 -16.26
CA LEU A 468 2.93 -2.25 -15.24
C LEU A 468 3.42 -2.58 -13.82
N PHE A 469 3.99 -3.77 -13.59
CA PHE A 469 4.56 -4.11 -12.28
C PHE A 469 5.71 -3.17 -11.90
N GLY A 470 6.59 -2.84 -12.86
CA GLY A 470 7.66 -1.86 -12.68
C GLY A 470 7.12 -0.47 -12.33
N LEU A 471 6.10 0.00 -13.07
CA LEU A 471 5.48 1.30 -12.85
C LEU A 471 4.78 1.37 -11.49
N VAL A 472 4.01 0.35 -11.12
CA VAL A 472 3.35 0.23 -9.82
C VAL A 472 4.36 0.14 -8.68
N GLY A 473 5.44 -0.64 -8.84
CA GLY A 473 6.49 -0.78 -7.84
C GLY A 473 7.25 0.52 -7.59
N LEU A 474 7.70 1.16 -8.67
CA LEU A 474 8.41 2.45 -8.64
C LEU A 474 7.53 3.52 -8.01
N LEU A 475 6.30 3.65 -8.47
CA LEU A 475 5.42 4.65 -7.91
C LEU A 475 5.04 4.33 -6.48
N ASN A 476 4.77 3.08 -6.10
CA ASN A 476 4.55 2.73 -4.68
C ASN A 476 5.73 3.15 -3.78
N ALA A 477 6.97 3.03 -4.26
CA ALA A 477 8.14 3.52 -3.54
C ALA A 477 8.10 5.05 -3.37
N ILE A 478 7.76 5.79 -4.43
CA ILE A 478 7.60 7.26 -4.41
C ILE A 478 6.44 7.67 -3.49
N PHE A 479 5.32 6.93 -3.52
CA PHE A 479 4.13 7.13 -2.68
C PHE A 479 4.42 6.97 -1.20
N ARG A 480 5.18 5.92 -0.83
CA ARG A 480 5.57 5.66 0.56
C ARG A 480 6.68 6.60 1.05
N GLY A 481 7.54 7.08 0.16
CA GLY A 481 8.62 8.02 0.49
C GLY A 481 8.20 9.48 0.37
N SER A 482 8.30 10.03 -0.85
CA SER A 482 8.25 11.47 -1.09
C SER A 482 6.87 12.09 -1.12
N LEU A 483 5.86 11.32 -1.54
CA LEU A 483 4.49 11.83 -1.71
C LEU A 483 3.63 11.64 -0.46
N ALA A 484 4.01 10.82 0.52
CA ALA A 484 3.24 10.60 1.75
C ALA A 484 2.90 11.92 2.51
N PRO A 485 3.84 12.88 2.68
CA PRO A 485 3.52 14.18 3.28
C PRO A 485 2.57 15.03 2.43
N SER A 486 2.71 14.96 1.10
CA SER A 486 1.86 15.70 0.15
C SER A 486 0.44 15.17 0.12
N ILE A 487 0.26 13.84 0.18
CA ILE A 487 -1.05 13.19 0.29
C ILE A 487 -1.72 13.60 1.60
N ARG A 488 -1.00 13.57 2.73
CA ARG A 488 -1.53 14.08 4.01
C ARG A 488 -1.98 15.53 3.90
N ARG A 489 -1.19 16.39 3.25
CA ARG A 489 -1.57 17.80 3.00
C ARG A 489 -2.85 17.89 2.18
N VAL A 490 -2.91 17.28 1.00
CA VAL A 490 -4.08 17.35 0.10
C VAL A 490 -5.33 16.75 0.75
N VAL A 491 -5.20 15.60 1.42
CA VAL A 491 -6.32 14.96 2.16
C VAL A 491 -6.79 15.82 3.35
N SER A 492 -5.89 16.60 3.95
CA SER A 492 -6.24 17.52 5.05
C SER A 492 -6.80 18.86 4.59
N VAL A 493 -6.70 19.20 3.29
CA VAL A 493 -7.27 20.45 2.76
C VAL A 493 -8.77 20.44 2.95
N LYS A 494 -9.27 21.45 3.66
CA LYS A 494 -10.69 21.82 3.71
C LYS A 494 -10.78 23.23 3.13
N CYS A 495 -11.50 23.40 2.03
CA CYS A 495 -11.72 24.73 1.48
C CYS A 495 -12.57 25.55 2.48
N PRO A 496 -12.18 26.79 2.82
CA PRO A 496 -12.90 27.60 3.79
C PRO A 496 -14.24 28.16 3.22
N GLY A 497 -15.24 28.33 4.09
CA GLY A 497 -16.48 29.06 3.80
C GLY A 497 -17.40 28.43 2.75
N CYS A 498 -17.94 29.26 1.85
CA CYS A 498 -18.90 28.89 0.80
C CYS A 498 -18.35 27.93 -0.26
N LEU A 499 -17.02 27.76 -0.33
CA LEU A 499 -16.34 26.85 -1.28
C LEU A 499 -16.14 25.43 -0.73
N SER A 500 -16.73 25.09 0.42
CA SER A 500 -16.61 23.77 1.03
C SER A 500 -17.01 22.61 0.10
N PHE A 501 -17.99 22.84 -0.79
CA PHE A 501 -18.41 21.86 -1.80
C PHE A 501 -17.30 21.49 -2.81
N LEU A 502 -16.37 22.40 -3.08
CA LEU A 502 -15.27 22.19 -4.03
C LEU A 502 -14.22 21.20 -3.50
N THR A 503 -14.14 21.05 -2.17
CA THR A 503 -13.16 20.16 -1.51
C THR A 503 -13.21 18.75 -2.09
N GLY A 504 -14.39 18.15 -2.21
CA GLY A 504 -14.52 16.77 -2.69
C GLY A 504 -14.19 16.64 -4.19
N TYR A 505 -14.46 17.66 -5.00
CA TYR A 505 -14.07 17.66 -6.42
C TYR A 505 -12.55 17.77 -6.60
N LEU A 506 -11.86 18.53 -5.75
CA LEU A 506 -10.39 18.57 -5.74
C LEU A 506 -9.79 17.21 -5.33
N VAL A 507 -10.43 16.51 -4.40
CA VAL A 507 -10.02 15.16 -3.99
C VAL A 507 -10.24 14.14 -5.12
N ILE A 508 -11.37 14.23 -5.84
CA ILE A 508 -11.62 13.44 -7.06
C ILE A 508 -10.56 13.73 -8.12
N LEU A 509 -10.28 15.01 -8.41
CA LEU A 509 -9.25 15.40 -9.38
C LEU A 509 -7.87 14.88 -8.98
N PHE A 510 -7.52 14.98 -7.69
CA PHE A 510 -6.29 14.43 -7.16
C PHE A 510 -6.21 12.92 -7.37
N GLY A 511 -7.25 12.17 -7.01
CA GLY A 511 -7.33 10.73 -7.26
C GLY A 511 -7.17 10.38 -8.75
N ALA A 512 -7.78 11.16 -9.64
CA ALA A 512 -7.68 10.99 -11.09
C ALA A 512 -6.27 11.24 -11.62
N VAL A 513 -5.66 12.38 -11.29
CA VAL A 513 -4.30 12.72 -11.72
C VAL A 513 -3.30 11.70 -11.20
N ILE A 514 -3.38 11.37 -9.92
CA ILE A 514 -2.48 10.39 -9.32
C ILE A 514 -2.66 9.03 -9.97
N THR A 515 -3.90 8.58 -10.17
CA THR A 515 -4.13 7.26 -10.77
C THR A 515 -3.74 7.22 -12.25
N ALA A 516 -3.89 8.33 -12.97
CA ALA A 516 -3.40 8.47 -14.34
C ALA A 516 -1.87 8.34 -14.42
N LEU A 517 -1.15 8.89 -13.44
CA LEU A 517 0.31 8.72 -13.36
C LEU A 517 0.67 7.28 -12.93
N LEU A 518 -0.08 6.72 -11.97
CA LEU A 518 0.08 5.35 -11.46
C LEU A 518 -0.29 4.27 -12.47
N GLN A 519 -1.17 4.57 -13.41
CA GLN A 519 -1.84 3.63 -14.31
C GLN A 519 -2.50 2.44 -13.57
N SER A 520 -2.76 2.56 -12.26
CA SER A 520 -3.31 1.49 -11.42
C SER A 520 -4.15 2.05 -10.27
N SER A 521 -5.48 1.93 -10.40
CA SER A 521 -6.43 2.29 -9.33
C SER A 521 -6.34 1.36 -8.13
N SER A 522 -6.12 0.07 -8.35
CA SER A 522 -6.01 -0.92 -7.27
C SER A 522 -4.78 -0.69 -6.39
N ALA A 523 -3.64 -0.31 -6.97
CA ALA A 523 -2.44 0.08 -6.23
C ALA A 523 -2.68 1.37 -5.42
N PHE A 524 -3.28 2.39 -6.04
CA PHE A 524 -3.61 3.64 -5.39
C PHE A 524 -4.53 3.44 -4.17
N ILE A 525 -5.63 2.72 -4.36
CA ILE A 525 -6.61 2.41 -3.32
C ILE A 525 -5.93 1.64 -2.19
N SER A 526 -5.13 0.62 -2.51
CA SER A 526 -4.43 -0.21 -1.53
C SER A 526 -3.41 0.58 -0.70
N ALA A 527 -2.79 1.60 -1.29
CA ALA A 527 -1.90 2.51 -0.57
C ALA A 527 -2.67 3.41 0.42
N MET A 528 -3.94 3.72 0.16
CA MET A 528 -4.79 4.53 1.04
C MET A 528 -5.47 3.72 2.16
N LEU A 529 -5.68 2.40 1.97
CA LEU A 529 -6.26 1.51 3.00
C LEU A 529 -5.59 1.60 4.40
N PRO A 530 -4.25 1.66 4.55
CA PRO A 530 -3.60 1.91 5.83
C PRO A 530 -4.09 3.19 6.54
N LEU A 531 -4.33 4.26 5.80
CA LEU A 531 -4.73 5.55 6.36
C LEU A 531 -6.16 5.49 6.89
N VAL A 532 -7.03 4.75 6.21
CA VAL A 532 -8.39 4.47 6.71
C VAL A 532 -8.34 3.57 7.95
N SER A 533 -7.47 2.56 7.94
CA SER A 533 -7.28 1.63 9.06
C SER A 533 -6.89 2.35 10.36
N ILE A 534 -6.06 3.39 10.26
CA ILE A 534 -5.57 4.19 11.40
C ILE A 534 -6.55 5.35 11.73
N GLY A 535 -7.55 5.60 10.89
CA GLY A 535 -8.54 6.66 11.07
C GLY A 535 -8.07 8.06 10.66
N ILE A 536 -7.00 8.15 9.85
CA ILE A 536 -6.54 9.42 9.26
C ILE A 536 -7.41 9.83 8.08
N LEU A 537 -7.95 8.85 7.36
CA LEU A 537 -8.78 9.03 6.17
C LEU A 537 -10.18 8.43 6.41
N ASP A 538 -11.21 9.25 6.28
CA ASP A 538 -12.61 8.82 6.41
C ASP A 538 -13.09 8.08 5.15
N LEU A 539 -14.15 7.26 5.30
CA LEU A 539 -14.72 6.49 4.20
C LEU A 539 -15.27 7.39 3.07
N GLU A 540 -15.79 8.57 3.42
CA GLU A 540 -16.33 9.55 2.49
C GLU A 540 -15.25 10.14 1.59
N LYS A 541 -14.09 10.46 2.16
CA LYS A 541 -12.92 10.94 1.40
C LYS A 541 -12.28 9.80 0.60
N MET A 542 -12.28 8.59 1.15
CA MET A 542 -11.87 7.41 0.40
C MET A 542 -12.75 7.20 -0.84
N TYR A 543 -14.06 7.36 -0.70
CA TYR A 543 -14.98 7.31 -1.83
C TYR A 543 -14.64 8.35 -2.91
N GLU A 544 -14.40 9.60 -2.53
CA GLU A 544 -13.97 10.66 -3.47
C GLU A 544 -12.66 10.30 -4.19
N LEU A 545 -11.65 9.80 -3.47
CA LEU A 545 -10.38 9.34 -4.04
C LEU A 545 -10.58 8.17 -5.01
N THR A 546 -11.47 7.24 -4.67
CA THR A 546 -11.84 6.10 -5.51
C THR A 546 -12.52 6.55 -6.81
N LEU A 547 -13.49 7.47 -6.75
CA LEU A 547 -14.13 8.04 -7.93
C LEU A 547 -13.10 8.68 -8.87
N GLY A 548 -12.17 9.45 -8.29
CA GLY A 548 -11.01 9.97 -9.02
C GLY A 548 -10.20 8.87 -9.68
N SER A 549 -9.86 7.82 -8.93
CA SER A 549 -9.02 6.73 -9.43
C SER A 549 -9.63 5.98 -10.63
N ASN A 550 -10.97 5.88 -10.68
CA ASN A 550 -11.67 5.24 -11.79
C ASN A 550 -11.55 6.05 -13.07
N VAL A 551 -11.65 7.38 -12.97
CA VAL A 551 -11.40 8.30 -14.08
C VAL A 551 -9.92 8.28 -14.47
N GLY A 552 -9.00 8.28 -13.51
CA GLY A 552 -7.56 8.25 -13.82
C GLY A 552 -7.14 7.00 -14.59
N THR A 553 -7.73 5.84 -14.27
CA THR A 553 -7.40 4.58 -14.95
C THR A 553 -7.83 4.56 -16.42
N THR A 554 -8.82 5.36 -16.84
CA THR A 554 -9.28 5.36 -18.23
C THR A 554 -8.26 5.97 -19.19
N ILE A 555 -7.25 6.69 -18.68
CA ILE A 555 -6.14 7.20 -19.48
C ILE A 555 -5.32 6.07 -20.11
N THR A 556 -5.26 4.88 -19.46
CA THR A 556 -4.61 3.70 -20.06
C THR A 556 -5.28 3.32 -21.38
N ALA A 557 -6.62 3.38 -21.42
CA ALA A 557 -7.43 3.06 -22.60
C ALA A 557 -7.21 4.08 -23.72
N ILE A 558 -7.11 5.36 -23.35
CA ILE A 558 -6.86 6.45 -24.29
C ILE A 558 -5.46 6.28 -24.91
N PHE A 559 -4.43 6.00 -24.12
CA PHE A 559 -3.10 5.71 -24.66
C PHE A 559 -3.09 4.44 -25.52
N ALA A 560 -3.81 3.40 -25.11
CA ALA A 560 -3.97 2.18 -25.89
C ALA A 560 -4.66 2.42 -27.24
N ALA A 561 -5.59 3.37 -27.32
CA ALA A 561 -6.26 3.74 -28.56
C ALA A 561 -5.37 4.61 -29.45
N PHE A 562 -4.64 5.58 -28.87
CA PHE A 562 -3.71 6.43 -29.61
C PHE A 562 -2.47 5.69 -30.12
N SER A 563 -2.09 4.57 -29.48
CA SER A 563 -1.02 3.72 -29.98
C SER A 563 -1.41 2.90 -31.22
N GLN A 564 -2.68 2.89 -31.62
CA GLN A 564 -3.17 2.09 -32.74
C GLN A 564 -3.05 2.85 -34.06
N THR A 565 -2.41 2.22 -35.03
CA THR A 565 -2.30 2.73 -36.40
C THR A 565 -3.14 1.85 -37.34
N GLY A 566 -4.11 2.43 -38.07
CA GLY A 566 -4.90 1.69 -39.08
C GLY A 566 -6.38 2.11 -39.24
N LYS A 567 -7.09 1.46 -40.18
CA LYS A 567 -8.47 1.78 -40.60
C LYS A 567 -9.53 1.73 -39.48
N LYS A 568 -9.25 1.04 -38.37
CA LYS A 568 -10.15 0.89 -37.21
C LYS A 568 -9.67 1.64 -35.95
N SER A 569 -8.72 2.56 -36.06
CA SER A 569 -8.27 3.39 -34.93
C SER A 569 -9.42 4.23 -34.33
N SER A 570 -10.35 4.71 -35.16
CA SER A 570 -11.55 5.43 -34.71
C SER A 570 -12.44 4.59 -33.77
N ALA A 571 -12.60 3.30 -34.07
CA ALA A 571 -13.34 2.37 -33.22
C ALA A 571 -12.61 2.12 -31.87
N ALA A 572 -11.27 2.08 -31.87
CA ALA A 572 -10.48 1.94 -30.66
C ALA A 572 -10.62 3.18 -29.75
N VAL A 573 -10.56 4.39 -30.33
CA VAL A 573 -10.78 5.66 -29.59
C VAL A 573 -12.21 5.71 -29.06
N GLN A 574 -13.20 5.29 -29.84
CA GLN A 574 -14.59 5.22 -29.39
C GLN A 574 -14.73 4.37 -28.12
N ILE A 575 -14.09 3.20 -28.07
CA ILE A 575 -14.12 2.33 -26.89
C ILE A 575 -13.40 2.94 -25.69
N ALA A 576 -12.25 3.60 -25.90
CA ALA A 576 -11.54 4.31 -24.84
C ALA A 576 -12.40 5.46 -24.25
N LEU A 577 -13.13 6.19 -25.10
CA LEU A 577 -14.05 7.23 -24.67
C LEU A 577 -15.27 6.64 -23.96
N CYS A 578 -15.85 5.53 -24.44
CA CYS A 578 -16.91 4.81 -23.72
C CYS A 578 -16.48 4.45 -22.29
N HIS A 579 -15.22 4.01 -22.11
CA HIS A 579 -14.67 3.71 -20.79
C HIS A 579 -14.62 4.94 -19.88
N LEU A 580 -14.13 6.08 -20.39
CA LEU A 580 -14.09 7.35 -19.66
C LEU A 580 -15.50 7.82 -19.29
N PHE A 581 -16.42 7.84 -20.26
CA PHE A 581 -17.78 8.33 -20.06
C PHE A 581 -18.61 7.44 -19.14
N PHE A 582 -18.39 6.13 -19.15
CA PHE A 582 -19.01 5.22 -18.19
C PHE A 582 -18.69 5.66 -16.75
N ASN A 583 -17.42 5.95 -16.47
CA ASN A 583 -16.98 6.37 -15.14
C ASN A 583 -17.48 7.79 -14.79
N LEU A 584 -17.46 8.72 -15.74
CA LEU A 584 -18.00 10.08 -15.54
C LEU A 584 -19.52 10.06 -15.30
N SER A 585 -20.25 9.21 -16.01
CA SER A 585 -21.71 9.05 -15.84
C SER A 585 -22.01 8.47 -14.46
N GLY A 586 -21.22 7.52 -13.97
CA GLY A 586 -21.31 7.02 -12.60
C GLY A 586 -21.09 8.13 -11.56
N ILE A 587 -20.08 9.00 -11.74
CA ILE A 587 -19.85 10.15 -10.85
C ILE A 587 -21.04 11.11 -10.90
N PHE A 588 -21.58 11.39 -12.08
CA PHE A 588 -22.76 12.23 -12.20
C PHE A 588 -23.95 11.65 -11.43
N LEU A 589 -24.23 10.35 -11.60
CA LEU A 589 -25.33 9.66 -10.93
C LEU A 589 -25.14 9.55 -9.42
N PHE A 590 -23.96 9.14 -8.95
CA PHE A 590 -23.74 8.76 -7.54
C PHE A 590 -22.93 9.75 -6.72
N TYR A 591 -22.49 10.87 -7.28
CA TYR A 591 -21.76 11.89 -6.53
C TYR A 591 -22.41 13.27 -6.64
N ILE A 592 -22.78 13.69 -7.85
CA ILE A 592 -23.41 15.01 -8.08
C ILE A 592 -24.83 15.03 -7.51
N VAL A 593 -25.59 13.93 -7.67
CA VAL A 593 -26.93 13.78 -7.09
C VAL A 593 -26.82 13.47 -5.58
N PRO A 594 -27.16 14.40 -4.67
CA PRO A 594 -26.78 14.27 -3.25
C PRO A 594 -27.39 13.05 -2.55
N PHE A 595 -28.64 12.69 -2.89
CA PHE A 595 -29.30 11.53 -2.27
C PHE A 595 -28.68 10.20 -2.70
N MET A 596 -28.16 10.12 -3.93
CA MET A 596 -27.55 8.90 -4.48
C MET A 596 -26.16 8.63 -3.92
N ARG A 597 -25.47 9.67 -3.43
CA ARG A 597 -24.14 9.55 -2.79
C ARG A 597 -24.10 8.58 -1.62
N ASN A 598 -25.18 8.50 -0.86
CA ASN A 598 -25.27 7.62 0.30
C ASN A 598 -25.38 6.13 -0.07
N LEU A 599 -25.73 5.81 -1.32
CA LEU A 599 -25.95 4.42 -1.73
C LEU A 599 -24.64 3.61 -1.74
N PRO A 600 -23.59 3.95 -2.52
CA PRO A 600 -22.34 3.16 -2.50
C PRO A 600 -21.65 3.17 -1.13
N ILE A 601 -21.61 4.34 -0.47
CA ILE A 601 -20.97 4.51 0.85
C ILE A 601 -21.71 3.68 1.91
N GLY A 602 -23.05 3.71 1.90
CA GLY A 602 -23.89 2.96 2.83
C GLY A 602 -23.76 1.45 2.65
N MET A 603 -23.72 0.98 1.40
CA MET A 603 -23.49 -0.44 1.07
C MET A 603 -22.13 -0.89 1.58
N ALA A 604 -21.06 -0.15 1.29
CA ALA A 604 -19.70 -0.47 1.74
C ALA A 604 -19.57 -0.47 3.26
N ARG A 605 -20.22 0.49 3.95
CA ARG A 605 -20.25 0.55 5.42
C ARG A 605 -20.99 -0.65 6.03
N LYS A 606 -22.11 -1.07 5.44
CA LYS A 606 -22.82 -2.29 5.85
C LYS A 606 -21.94 -3.52 5.65
N LEU A 607 -21.26 -3.62 4.51
CA LEU A 607 -20.34 -4.72 4.20
C LEU A 607 -19.20 -4.82 5.21
N GLY A 608 -18.59 -3.69 5.59
CA GLY A 608 -17.55 -3.63 6.62
C GLY A 608 -18.05 -4.06 8.01
N LYS A 609 -19.27 -3.68 8.40
CA LYS A 609 -19.89 -4.15 9.66
C LYS A 609 -20.17 -5.66 9.63
N THR A 610 -20.67 -6.17 8.50
CA THR A 610 -20.91 -7.60 8.29
C THR A 610 -19.61 -8.40 8.33
N ALA A 611 -18.54 -7.90 7.73
CA ALA A 611 -17.21 -8.52 7.74
C ALA A 611 -16.64 -8.68 9.16
N VAL A 612 -16.88 -7.70 10.04
CA VAL A 612 -16.49 -7.79 11.46
C VAL A 612 -17.37 -8.79 12.21
N LYS A 613 -18.68 -8.81 11.93
CA LYS A 613 -19.62 -9.72 12.60
C LYS A 613 -19.40 -11.18 12.18
N TYR A 614 -19.04 -11.42 10.91
CA TYR A 614 -18.90 -12.75 10.31
C TYR A 614 -17.54 -12.89 9.62
N PRO A 615 -16.50 -13.42 10.29
CA PRO A 615 -15.14 -13.47 9.73
C PRO A 615 -14.97 -14.28 8.43
N TRP A 616 -15.87 -15.23 8.14
CA TRP A 616 -15.87 -16.00 6.89
C TRP A 616 -16.47 -15.23 5.72
N PHE A 617 -17.32 -14.24 5.99
CA PHE A 617 -18.07 -13.51 4.98
C PHE A 617 -17.18 -12.80 3.94
N PRO A 618 -16.07 -12.14 4.30
CA PRO A 618 -15.18 -11.51 3.32
C PRO A 618 -14.59 -12.47 2.28
N PHE A 619 -14.24 -13.70 2.68
CA PHE A 619 -13.73 -14.72 1.77
C PHE A 619 -14.83 -15.21 0.84
N TRP A 620 -16.02 -15.45 1.39
CA TRP A 620 -17.19 -15.81 0.59
C TRP A 620 -17.56 -14.72 -0.40
N TYR A 621 -17.56 -13.45 0.03
CA TYR A 621 -17.82 -12.30 -0.82
C TYR A 621 -16.86 -12.26 -2.02
N LEU A 622 -15.55 -12.41 -1.76
CA LEU A 622 -14.54 -12.41 -2.82
C LEU A 622 -14.77 -13.55 -3.82
N ALA A 623 -14.97 -14.78 -3.32
CA ALA A 623 -15.20 -15.95 -4.16
C ALA A 623 -16.52 -15.82 -4.94
N PHE A 624 -17.57 -15.29 -4.32
CA PHE A 624 -18.86 -15.12 -4.95
C PHE A 624 -18.81 -14.06 -6.05
N THR A 625 -18.44 -12.82 -5.71
CA THR A 625 -18.49 -11.67 -6.62
C THR A 625 -17.54 -11.83 -7.80
N PHE A 626 -16.35 -12.39 -7.60
CA PHE A 626 -15.30 -12.42 -8.62
C PHE A 626 -15.05 -13.79 -9.24
N SER A 627 -15.78 -14.84 -8.86
CA SER A 627 -15.61 -16.17 -9.45
C SER A 627 -16.92 -16.93 -9.63
N ILE A 628 -17.66 -17.20 -8.57
CA ILE A 628 -18.86 -18.05 -8.62
C ILE A 628 -19.99 -17.37 -9.40
N PHE A 629 -20.30 -16.12 -9.10
CA PHE A 629 -21.39 -15.40 -9.78
C PHE A 629 -21.10 -15.18 -11.28
N PRO A 630 -19.92 -14.65 -11.67
CA PRO A 630 -19.58 -14.50 -13.08
C PRO A 630 -19.51 -15.84 -13.82
N GLY A 631 -18.90 -16.86 -13.22
CA GLY A 631 -18.82 -18.20 -13.81
C GLY A 631 -20.20 -18.84 -13.97
N GLY A 632 -21.09 -18.69 -12.98
CA GLY A 632 -22.46 -19.18 -13.04
C GLY A 632 -23.27 -18.53 -14.16
N ILE A 633 -23.16 -17.21 -14.34
CA ILE A 633 -23.83 -16.50 -15.44
C ILE A 633 -23.29 -16.93 -16.81
N LEU A 634 -21.98 -17.17 -16.94
CA LEU A 634 -21.40 -17.70 -18.17
C LEU A 634 -21.89 -19.13 -18.48
N LEU A 635 -21.99 -19.99 -17.47
CA LEU A 635 -22.57 -21.34 -17.63
C LEU A 635 -24.04 -21.27 -18.04
N LEU A 636 -24.82 -20.35 -17.44
CA LEU A 636 -26.21 -20.08 -17.85
C LEU A 636 -26.29 -19.45 -19.25
N GLY A 637 -25.20 -18.88 -19.79
CA GLY A 637 -25.12 -18.42 -21.18
C GLY A 637 -25.37 -19.51 -22.20
N MET A 638 -25.27 -20.78 -21.81
CA MET A 638 -25.63 -21.91 -22.66
C MET A 638 -27.14 -22.02 -22.93
N THR A 639 -28.00 -21.36 -22.13
CA THR A 639 -29.47 -21.52 -22.21
C THR A 639 -30.18 -20.50 -23.12
N GLY A 640 -29.42 -19.65 -23.83
CA GLY A 640 -29.95 -18.71 -24.83
C GLY A 640 -30.20 -17.27 -24.34
N GLU A 641 -30.18 -16.32 -25.28
CA GLU A 641 -30.18 -14.86 -25.03
C GLU A 641 -31.47 -14.35 -24.37
N VAL A 642 -32.62 -14.91 -24.75
CA VAL A 642 -33.94 -14.51 -24.21
C VAL A 642 -34.01 -14.79 -22.70
N PHE A 643 -33.55 -15.96 -22.27
CA PHE A 643 -33.57 -16.35 -20.86
C PHE A 643 -32.68 -15.43 -20.01
N GLN A 644 -31.49 -15.08 -20.50
CA GLN A 644 -30.59 -14.19 -19.78
C GLN A 644 -31.10 -12.75 -19.72
N THR A 645 -31.75 -12.28 -20.78
CA THR A 645 -32.38 -10.94 -20.79
C THR A 645 -33.52 -10.88 -19.78
N ILE A 646 -34.38 -11.90 -19.74
CA ILE A 646 -35.44 -12.01 -18.72
C ILE A 646 -34.83 -12.07 -17.32
N LEU A 647 -33.81 -12.89 -17.10
CA LEU A 647 -33.13 -13.01 -15.81
C LEU A 647 -32.52 -11.67 -15.38
N GLY A 648 -31.85 -10.96 -16.28
CA GLY A 648 -31.28 -9.64 -16.04
C GLY A 648 -32.34 -8.60 -15.67
N VAL A 649 -33.45 -8.57 -16.40
CA VAL A 649 -34.60 -7.68 -16.11
C VAL A 649 -35.22 -8.03 -14.75
N VAL A 650 -35.40 -9.31 -14.43
CA VAL A 650 -35.92 -9.75 -13.13
C VAL A 650 -34.99 -9.34 -11.99
N ILE A 651 -33.67 -9.52 -12.15
CA ILE A 651 -32.67 -9.09 -11.15
C ILE A 651 -32.73 -7.57 -10.96
N LEU A 652 -32.81 -6.81 -12.05
CA LEU A 652 -32.92 -5.35 -12.01
C LEU A 652 -34.20 -4.89 -11.30
N LEU A 653 -35.36 -5.42 -11.70
CA LEU A 653 -36.64 -5.07 -11.11
C LEU A 653 -36.69 -5.44 -9.63
N SER A 654 -36.13 -6.60 -9.26
CA SER A 654 -36.00 -7.01 -7.86
C SER A 654 -35.11 -6.05 -7.07
N PHE A 655 -33.98 -5.64 -7.64
CA PHE A 655 -33.07 -4.67 -7.01
C PHE A 655 -33.73 -3.30 -6.84
N LEU A 656 -34.40 -2.78 -7.88
CA LEU A 656 -35.13 -1.52 -7.84
C LEU A 656 -36.28 -1.56 -6.82
N LEU A 657 -36.99 -2.69 -6.74
CA LEU A 657 -38.06 -2.90 -5.75
C LEU A 657 -37.48 -2.91 -4.33
N ILE A 658 -36.40 -3.64 -4.07
CA ILE A 658 -35.73 -3.67 -2.77
C ILE A 658 -35.23 -2.27 -2.39
N LEU A 659 -34.64 -1.55 -3.34
CA LEU A 659 -34.18 -0.17 -3.13
C LEU A 659 -35.36 0.75 -2.77
N LEU A 660 -36.45 0.69 -3.54
CA LEU A 660 -37.66 1.47 -3.31
C LEU A 660 -38.27 1.17 -1.93
N ILE A 661 -38.40 -0.11 -1.57
CA ILE A 661 -38.90 -0.52 -0.26
C ILE A 661 -38.00 0.01 0.85
N ASN A 662 -36.68 -0.13 0.75
CA ASN A 662 -35.76 0.38 1.76
C ASN A 662 -35.83 1.92 1.88
N VAL A 663 -35.96 2.63 0.76
CA VAL A 663 -36.14 4.09 0.75
C VAL A 663 -37.45 4.47 1.45
N MET A 664 -38.55 3.82 1.09
CA MET A 664 -39.86 4.09 1.69
C MET A 664 -39.92 3.71 3.18
N GLN A 665 -39.26 2.63 3.61
CA GLN A 665 -39.11 2.25 5.03
C GLN A 665 -38.42 3.35 5.84
N THR A 666 -37.49 4.09 5.22
CA THR A 666 -36.70 5.12 5.90
C THR A 666 -37.36 6.50 5.81
N ALA A 667 -37.98 6.83 4.67
CA ALA A 667 -38.52 8.16 4.40
C ALA A 667 -39.97 8.33 4.88
N CYS A 668 -40.80 7.29 4.71
CA CYS A 668 -42.25 7.34 4.97
C CYS A 668 -42.77 6.01 5.59
N PRO A 669 -42.30 5.60 6.78
CA PRO A 669 -42.65 4.31 7.38
C PRO A 669 -44.15 4.15 7.67
N ASP A 670 -44.87 5.23 7.93
CA ASP A 670 -46.28 5.21 8.30
C ASP A 670 -47.21 4.86 7.13
N TYR A 671 -46.82 5.20 5.90
CA TYR A 671 -47.57 4.91 4.67
C TYR A 671 -47.35 3.47 4.16
N MET A 672 -46.47 2.69 4.81
CA MET A 672 -46.14 1.34 4.38
C MET A 672 -46.96 0.29 5.16
N PRO A 673 -47.49 -0.76 4.48
CA PRO A 673 -48.16 -1.87 5.13
C PRO A 673 -47.28 -2.48 6.24
N PRO A 674 -47.84 -2.93 7.38
CA PRO A 674 -47.06 -3.42 8.53
C PRO A 674 -46.05 -4.52 8.17
N VAL A 675 -46.41 -5.38 7.21
CA VAL A 675 -45.59 -6.50 6.72
C VAL A 675 -44.33 -6.02 5.99
N LEU A 676 -44.39 -4.90 5.28
CA LEU A 676 -43.27 -4.38 4.49
C LEU A 676 -42.38 -3.41 5.27
N ARG A 677 -42.77 -3.00 6.49
CA ARG A 677 -41.97 -2.07 7.33
C ARG A 677 -40.62 -2.66 7.75
N ASN A 678 -40.50 -3.98 7.77
CA ASN A 678 -39.25 -4.69 8.03
C ASN A 678 -39.21 -5.98 7.19
N TRP A 679 -38.03 -6.56 7.05
CA TRP A 679 -37.82 -7.79 6.26
C TRP A 679 -38.08 -9.08 7.05
N ASN A 680 -38.72 -9.02 8.23
CA ASN A 680 -38.91 -10.20 9.10
C ASN A 680 -39.92 -11.21 8.54
N PHE A 681 -40.72 -10.83 7.54
CA PHE A 681 -41.63 -11.75 6.86
C PHE A 681 -40.89 -12.74 5.95
N LEU A 682 -39.65 -12.43 5.56
CA LEU A 682 -38.84 -13.33 4.74
C LEU A 682 -38.26 -14.46 5.60
N PRO A 683 -37.96 -15.64 5.01
CA PRO A 683 -37.22 -16.69 5.70
C PRO A 683 -35.88 -16.19 6.26
N LEU A 684 -35.47 -16.72 7.42
CA LEU A 684 -34.24 -16.35 8.14
C LEU A 684 -32.98 -16.28 7.25
N TRP A 685 -32.84 -17.18 6.27
CA TRP A 685 -31.68 -17.22 5.36
C TRP A 685 -31.64 -16.05 4.36
N MET A 686 -32.75 -15.36 4.11
CA MET A 686 -32.83 -14.20 3.21
C MET A 686 -32.52 -12.87 3.91
N HIS A 687 -32.59 -12.83 5.24
CA HIS A 687 -32.38 -11.59 6.01
C HIS A 687 -31.38 -11.73 7.17
N SER A 688 -30.83 -12.93 7.43
CA SER A 688 -29.82 -13.18 8.45
C SER A 688 -28.80 -14.24 8.03
N LEU A 689 -27.51 -13.94 8.22
CA LEU A 689 -26.40 -14.88 8.02
C LEU A 689 -26.13 -15.79 9.24
N GLU A 690 -26.84 -15.57 10.34
CA GLU A 690 -26.60 -16.27 11.61
C GLU A 690 -26.74 -17.81 11.53
N PRO A 691 -27.70 -18.39 10.78
CA PRO A 691 -27.80 -19.85 10.65
C PRO A 691 -26.58 -20.46 9.96
N MET A 692 -26.08 -19.83 8.89
CA MET A 692 -24.90 -20.28 8.15
C MET A 692 -23.64 -20.13 8.99
N ASP A 693 -23.54 -19.04 9.72
CA ASP A 693 -22.45 -18.75 10.64
C ASP A 693 -22.36 -19.77 11.80
N ARG A 694 -23.50 -20.23 12.33
CA ARG A 694 -23.55 -21.35 13.28
C ARG A 694 -23.03 -22.67 12.67
N LEU A 695 -23.40 -22.98 11.42
CA LEU A 695 -22.95 -24.17 10.71
C LEU A 695 -21.44 -24.14 10.40
N ILE A 696 -20.92 -23.00 9.95
CA ILE A 696 -19.50 -22.84 9.66
C ILE A 696 -18.69 -22.94 10.96
N ARG A 697 -19.15 -22.30 12.03
CA ARG A 697 -18.50 -22.43 13.35
C ARG A 697 -18.58 -23.85 13.90
N SER A 698 -19.67 -24.59 13.72
CA SER A 698 -19.76 -25.96 14.19
C SER A 698 -18.89 -26.94 13.40
N ARG A 699 -18.62 -26.66 12.11
CA ARG A 699 -17.80 -27.51 11.23
C ARG A 699 -16.31 -27.17 11.22
N PHE A 700 -15.95 -25.90 11.41
CA PHE A 700 -14.57 -25.39 11.33
C PHE A 700 -14.05 -24.80 12.65
N GLY A 701 -14.82 -24.87 13.73
CA GLY A 701 -14.57 -24.23 15.03
C GLY A 701 -13.67 -24.98 16.01
N SER A 702 -12.73 -25.81 15.55
CA SER A 702 -11.64 -26.29 16.41
C SER A 702 -10.29 -25.92 15.83
N SER A 703 -9.57 -25.07 16.59
CA SER A 703 -8.10 -25.01 16.70
C SER A 703 -7.33 -23.82 16.09
N ALA A 704 -7.93 -22.96 15.25
CA ALA A 704 -7.22 -21.78 14.70
C ALA A 704 -7.92 -20.42 14.97
N ALA A 705 -9.24 -20.34 14.80
CA ALA A 705 -9.97 -19.06 14.92
C ALA A 705 -10.16 -18.58 16.37
N GLN A 706 -10.23 -19.50 17.35
CA GLN A 706 -10.44 -19.15 18.76
C GLN A 706 -9.25 -18.42 19.38
N ARG A 707 -8.02 -18.72 18.95
CA ARG A 707 -6.78 -18.13 19.52
C ARG A 707 -6.61 -16.64 19.21
N CYS A 708 -7.37 -16.08 18.26
CA CYS A 708 -7.27 -14.67 17.89
C CYS A 708 -8.40 -13.80 18.46
N ILE A 709 -9.47 -14.39 19.01
CA ILE A 709 -10.68 -13.64 19.42
C ILE A 709 -10.71 -13.36 20.93
N ASP A 710 -10.05 -14.18 21.76
CA ASP A 710 -10.09 -14.05 23.23
C ASP A 710 -9.14 -12.99 23.83
N LYS A 711 -8.62 -12.05 23.03
CA LYS A 711 -7.97 -10.84 23.55
C LYS A 711 -8.91 -9.63 23.48
N THR A 712 -10.04 -9.73 24.16
CA THR A 712 -10.72 -8.52 24.65
C THR A 712 -10.07 -8.14 25.98
N PRO A 713 -9.59 -6.90 26.17
CA PRO A 713 -9.17 -6.48 27.50
C PRO A 713 -10.42 -6.40 28.37
N SER A 714 -10.46 -7.22 29.42
CA SER A 714 -11.43 -7.08 30.50
C SER A 714 -11.29 -5.68 31.09
N ASN A 715 -12.40 -4.95 31.15
CA ASN A 715 -12.49 -3.57 31.65
C ASN A 715 -12.31 -3.44 33.18
N ASP A 716 -11.55 -4.33 33.80
CA ASP A 716 -11.27 -4.35 35.23
C ASP A 716 -9.77 -4.28 35.49
N THR A 717 -9.21 -3.08 35.39
CA THR A 717 -7.96 -2.75 36.08
C THR A 717 -8.18 -1.48 36.86
N ARG A 718 -8.49 -1.63 38.15
CA ARG A 718 -8.44 -0.55 39.13
C ARG A 718 -7.01 -0.01 39.17
N ILE A 719 -6.82 1.21 38.70
CA ILE A 719 -5.57 1.95 38.87
C ILE A 719 -5.58 2.53 40.28
N VAL A 720 -4.75 1.99 41.16
CA VAL A 720 -4.37 2.65 42.43
C VAL A 720 -3.18 3.55 42.10
N ILE A 721 -3.41 4.87 42.08
CA ILE A 721 -2.33 5.87 41.99
C ILE A 721 -1.88 6.16 43.42
N SER A 722 -0.69 5.68 43.80
CA SER A 722 0.04 6.15 44.98
C SER A 722 1.18 7.04 44.50
N THR A 723 1.03 8.35 44.66
CA THR A 723 2.09 9.34 44.47
C THR A 723 3.10 9.23 45.61
N VAL A 724 4.38 9.06 45.29
CA VAL A 724 5.49 9.34 46.23
C VAL A 724 6.29 10.50 45.65
N GLY A 725 6.17 11.65 46.30
CA GLY A 725 6.92 12.87 46.01
C GLY A 725 8.35 12.79 46.56
N SER A 726 9.21 13.64 46.00
CA SER A 726 10.60 13.83 46.40
C SER A 726 10.73 14.26 47.86
N GLY A 727 11.52 13.53 48.64
CA GLY A 727 11.94 13.97 49.97
C GLY A 727 12.92 15.14 49.91
N LYS A 728 12.60 16.21 50.64
CA LYS A 728 13.56 17.11 51.29
C LYS A 728 12.99 17.51 52.66
N ASP A 729 13.78 17.16 53.67
CA ASP A 729 13.78 17.37 55.11
C ASP A 729 12.89 18.46 55.75
N ASP A 730 12.16 18.01 56.77
CA ASP A 730 11.93 18.58 58.11
C ASP A 730 12.02 20.10 58.35
N SER A 731 10.87 20.70 58.64
CA SER A 731 10.64 21.41 59.90
C SER A 731 9.13 21.71 60.08
N SER A 732 8.62 21.38 61.26
CA SER A 732 7.28 21.73 61.77
C SER A 732 7.49 22.61 63.04
N PRO A 733 6.46 23.21 63.69
CA PRO A 733 5.02 23.00 63.51
C PRO A 733 4.09 24.24 63.64
N SER A 734 2.79 23.96 63.40
CA SER A 734 1.59 24.49 64.08
C SER A 734 0.93 25.80 63.59
N ILE A 735 -0.38 25.72 63.24
CA ILE A 735 -1.54 26.31 63.97
C ILE A 735 -2.82 26.38 63.07
N THR A 736 -3.87 25.70 63.56
CA THR A 736 -5.35 25.89 63.51
C THR A 736 -6.17 26.13 62.23
N ASP A 737 -7.18 25.25 62.07
CA ASP A 737 -8.62 25.44 61.76
C ASP A 737 -9.12 26.81 61.24
N ASN A 738 -9.84 26.80 60.09
CA ASN A 738 -11.31 26.94 60.01
C ASN A 738 -11.87 27.25 58.60
N THR A 739 -13.11 26.77 58.39
CA THR A 739 -14.22 27.32 57.56
C THR A 739 -14.24 27.23 56.02
N VAL A 740 -15.12 26.35 55.54
CA VAL A 740 -16.23 26.51 54.57
C VAL A 740 -16.36 27.86 53.82
N SER A 741 -16.44 27.82 52.48
CA SER A 741 -17.56 28.39 51.68
C SER A 741 -17.40 28.21 50.17
N ASP A 742 -18.54 28.06 49.51
CA ASP A 742 -18.82 27.80 48.09
C ASP A 742 -18.34 28.83 47.05
N SER A 743 -18.26 28.31 45.81
CA SER A 743 -18.55 28.95 44.52
C SER A 743 -17.56 29.97 43.93
N SER A 744 -16.96 29.62 42.78
CA SER A 744 -17.24 30.30 41.50
C SER A 744 -16.34 29.76 40.38
N THR A 745 -16.99 29.28 39.31
CA THR A 745 -16.59 29.31 37.89
C THR A 745 -15.19 29.84 37.52
N ALA A 746 -14.38 29.00 36.87
CA ALA A 746 -13.44 29.47 35.85
C ALA A 746 -13.13 28.38 34.81
N SER A 747 -13.37 28.75 33.56
CA SER A 747 -13.00 28.15 32.28
C SER A 747 -11.70 27.34 32.26
N VAL A 748 -11.78 26.09 31.78
CA VAL A 748 -10.62 25.33 31.31
C VAL A 748 -10.49 25.54 29.80
N SER A 749 -9.61 26.46 29.40
CA SER A 749 -9.01 26.47 28.07
C SER A 749 -7.84 25.48 28.06
N LEU A 750 -8.02 24.33 27.43
CA LEU A 750 -6.91 23.44 27.08
C LEU A 750 -6.32 23.94 25.76
N THR A 751 -5.17 24.61 25.87
CA THR A 751 -4.28 24.91 24.74
C THR A 751 -2.96 24.19 24.99
N PHE A 752 -2.76 23.16 24.15
CA PHE A 752 -1.58 22.33 23.84
C PHE A 752 -1.00 21.40 24.91
#